data_AF-A0A914T191-F1
#
_entry.id   AF-A0A914T191-F1
#
_cell.length_a   1.000
_cell.length_b   1.000
_cell.length_c   1.000
_cell.angle_alpha   90.00
_cell.angle_beta   90.00
_cell.angle_gamma   90.00
#
_symmetry.space_group_name_H-M   'P 1'
#
loop_
_entity.id
_entity.type
_entity.pdbx_description
1 polymer ?
#
loop_
_entity_poly.entity_id
_entity_poly.type
_entity_poly.pdbx_seq_one_letter_code
_entity_poly.pdbx_strand_id
1 'polypeptide(L)'
;MAIIVEKYAIHDKRSFRLFLKQFFNAILDDGIPFYDVLKRLYNHLEKDCQIYYQEFVKKQRKLAYICYEMAKIFSQSKDEKAAKKELEKIAEILNEFIRIAKKREKRGCCFSFLSANNGNKNIEIDQNSVLFITLPSTNLSSSNSKKTCVLNAELPSKNNQLKITEHKIVGPKPPKRAIQNYSILKQRCLEKGKLFEDPEFPAEDRSLYYCRAPTKQKIKWLRPKEIVKPEKPLFVSNGFSRFDVVQGSLGDCWLLAALANLTLQKEIFHKVVDRKQSFTKDYAGIFHFKFWQYGKWVDVVIDDRLPTCDGELIYMKSSEDNEFWSALLEKAYAKLFGSYEALNGGWACEAVEDFTGGLTEIINLKNAPYNLLKVLFRAIQMGSHFGCSINAETSELEYKLPNGLIKGHAYSVTDMKIVNGPNGPTALIRIRNPWGNDKEWNGAWSDGSKEWQFVPEDIKKKMEVVKKKDGEFWMSFDDFRTNFENLEICHADPTVMEECHSGSHNSWSVKTFHGAWCSGKTAGGPPKKSLKTFSKNPQYLIKLMGDANDEEHTLIIGILQKYRRELKHEDVETLSIKFAIYKLENNDDKKMDKNFFEKTKPVFESDLIYYRSFREVSSRIHLLPGQYLIVPFTDKPEEEANFMLRIFSDGITES
;
A
#
# COMPACT_ATOMS: atom_id res chain seq x y z
N MET A 1 -19.53 20.62 -19.58
CA MET A 1 -18.83 19.45 -20.15
C MET A 1 -17.57 19.08 -19.37
N ALA A 2 -16.59 20.00 -19.18
CA ALA A 2 -15.38 19.76 -18.37
C ALA A 2 -15.68 19.19 -16.97
N ILE A 3 -16.56 19.85 -16.20
CA ILE A 3 -16.98 19.42 -14.86
C ILE A 3 -17.63 18.01 -14.86
N ILE A 4 -18.38 17.67 -15.92
CA ILE A 4 -19.05 16.36 -16.06
C ILE A 4 -18.04 15.27 -16.41
N VAL A 5 -17.11 15.57 -17.32
CA VAL A 5 -15.98 14.68 -17.66
C VAL A 5 -15.10 14.42 -16.45
N GLU A 6 -14.89 15.45 -15.62
CA GLU A 6 -14.09 15.36 -14.41
C GLU A 6 -14.76 14.51 -13.33
N LYS A 7 -16.09 14.60 -13.16
CA LYS A 7 -16.85 13.85 -12.17
C LYS A 7 -17.31 12.44 -12.59
N TYR A 8 -17.65 12.20 -13.87
CA TYR A 8 -18.41 10.99 -14.26
C TYR A 8 -17.68 10.00 -15.16
N ALA A 9 -16.59 10.36 -15.82
CA ALA A 9 -15.92 9.49 -16.80
C ALA A 9 -15.34 8.19 -16.18
N ILE A 10 -15.13 8.15 -14.86
CA ILE A 10 -14.50 7.03 -14.16
C ILE A 10 -15.52 6.14 -13.44
N HIS A 11 -16.61 6.72 -12.93
CA HIS A 11 -17.49 6.03 -11.97
C HIS A 11 -18.71 5.35 -12.59
N ASP A 12 -19.24 5.85 -13.70
CA ASP A 12 -20.39 5.23 -14.40
C ASP A 12 -20.28 5.37 -15.92
N LYS A 13 -19.58 4.41 -16.54
CA LYS A 13 -19.35 4.36 -17.99
C LYS A 13 -20.63 4.24 -18.81
N ARG A 14 -21.72 3.69 -18.25
CA ARG A 14 -22.97 3.47 -18.98
C ARG A 14 -23.79 4.74 -19.06
N SER A 15 -23.95 5.46 -17.94
CA SER A 15 -24.62 6.76 -17.92
C SER A 15 -23.82 7.82 -18.68
N PHE A 16 -22.49 7.77 -18.61
CA PHE A 16 -21.64 8.66 -19.41
C PHE A 16 -21.78 8.42 -20.92
N ARG A 17 -21.83 7.16 -21.38
CA ARG A 17 -22.12 6.84 -22.80
C ARG A 17 -23.51 7.29 -23.24
N LEU A 18 -24.52 7.16 -22.36
CA LEU A 18 -25.89 7.59 -22.66
C LEU A 18 -26.00 9.11 -22.74
N PHE A 19 -25.33 9.83 -21.82
CA PHE A 19 -25.19 11.28 -21.84
C PHE A 19 -24.50 11.75 -23.12
N LEU A 20 -23.36 11.14 -23.49
CA LEU A 20 -22.66 11.46 -24.73
C LEU A 20 -23.56 11.28 -25.96
N LYS A 21 -24.37 10.22 -25.99
CA LYS A 21 -25.29 9.94 -27.10
C LYS A 21 -26.43 10.96 -27.19
N GLN A 22 -27.04 11.35 -26.06
CA GLN A 22 -28.11 12.35 -26.02
C GLN A 22 -27.61 13.76 -26.32
N PHE A 23 -26.48 14.13 -25.71
CA PHE A 23 -25.82 15.41 -25.94
C PHE A 23 -25.39 15.56 -27.40
N PHE A 24 -24.95 14.46 -28.03
CA PHE A 24 -24.53 14.45 -29.43
C PHE A 24 -25.70 14.61 -30.41
N ASN A 25 -26.84 13.97 -30.13
CA ASN A 25 -28.05 14.19 -30.92
C ASN A 25 -28.47 15.67 -30.87
N ALA A 26 -28.42 16.30 -29.70
CA ALA A 26 -28.73 17.72 -29.55
C ALA A 26 -27.75 18.64 -30.32
N ILE A 27 -26.45 18.34 -30.33
CA ILE A 27 -25.46 19.13 -31.10
C ILE A 27 -25.64 19.00 -32.61
N LEU A 28 -25.95 17.79 -33.09
CA LEU A 28 -26.24 17.56 -34.51
C LEU A 28 -27.52 18.28 -34.95
N ASP A 29 -28.55 18.28 -34.10
CA ASP A 29 -29.83 18.94 -34.37
C ASP A 29 -29.69 20.48 -34.35
N ASP A 30 -28.83 21.05 -33.49
CA ASP A 30 -28.62 22.50 -33.36
C ASP A 30 -27.53 23.08 -34.31
N GLY A 31 -26.89 22.24 -35.15
CA GLY A 31 -25.91 22.69 -36.15
C GLY A 31 -24.62 23.31 -35.58
N ILE A 32 -24.34 23.10 -34.29
CA ILE A 32 -23.16 23.67 -33.61
C ILE A 32 -21.89 22.93 -34.07
N PRO A 33 -20.87 23.62 -34.62
CA PRO A 33 -19.63 22.97 -35.03
C PRO A 33 -18.89 22.36 -33.83
N PHE A 34 -18.95 21.04 -33.68
CA PHE A 34 -18.43 20.32 -32.53
C PHE A 34 -16.91 20.51 -32.31
N TYR A 35 -16.18 20.76 -33.39
CA TYR A 35 -14.78 21.17 -33.36
C TYR A 35 -14.51 22.34 -32.39
N ASP A 36 -15.39 23.35 -32.36
CA ASP A 36 -15.20 24.53 -31.52
C ASP A 36 -15.42 24.20 -30.04
N VAL A 37 -16.26 23.21 -29.73
CA VAL A 37 -16.50 22.72 -28.37
C VAL A 37 -15.27 21.98 -27.84
N LEU A 38 -14.71 21.05 -28.63
CA LEU A 38 -13.48 20.32 -28.27
C LEU A 38 -12.29 21.26 -28.13
N LYS A 39 -12.15 22.24 -29.03
CA LYS A 39 -11.07 23.22 -29.00
C LYS A 39 -11.14 24.12 -27.76
N ARG A 40 -12.35 24.57 -27.37
CA ARG A 40 -12.55 25.33 -26.13
C ARG A 40 -12.27 24.50 -24.87
N LEU A 41 -12.69 23.23 -24.87
CA LEU A 41 -12.41 22.30 -23.77
C LEU A 41 -10.89 22.07 -23.61
N TYR A 42 -10.20 21.89 -24.73
CA TYR A 42 -8.74 21.77 -24.77
C TYR A 42 -8.04 23.02 -24.22
N ASN A 43 -8.40 24.21 -24.71
CA ASN A 43 -7.78 25.46 -24.26
C ASN A 43 -8.02 25.74 -22.77
N HIS A 44 -9.16 25.31 -22.23
CA HIS A 44 -9.47 25.43 -20.80
C HIS A 44 -8.58 24.49 -19.97
N LEU A 45 -8.48 23.21 -20.37
CA LEU A 45 -7.62 22.23 -19.71
C LEU A 45 -6.12 22.58 -19.82
N GLU A 46 -5.69 23.25 -20.90
CA GLU A 46 -4.31 23.70 -21.07
C GLU A 46 -3.94 24.87 -20.12
N LYS A 47 -4.85 25.83 -19.91
CA LYS A 47 -4.64 26.97 -19.00
C LYS A 47 -4.49 26.54 -17.55
N ASP A 48 -5.32 25.61 -17.08
CA ASP A 48 -5.28 25.13 -15.67
C ASP A 48 -4.03 24.27 -15.39
N CYS A 49 -3.42 23.71 -16.43
CA CYS A 49 -2.32 22.74 -16.30
C CYS A 49 -0.91 23.32 -16.46
N GLN A 50 -0.73 24.64 -16.57
CA GLN A 50 0.60 25.26 -16.63
C GLN A 50 1.45 25.02 -15.37
N ILE A 51 0.86 24.55 -14.26
CA ILE A 51 1.54 24.37 -12.97
C ILE A 51 1.81 22.88 -12.63
N TYR A 52 1.07 21.91 -13.21
CA TYR A 52 1.19 20.48 -12.85
C TYR A 52 1.19 19.52 -14.06
N TYR A 53 2.34 18.91 -14.33
CA TYR A 53 2.56 17.99 -15.47
C TYR A 53 1.81 16.64 -15.33
N GLN A 54 1.70 16.06 -14.12
CA GLN A 54 1.00 14.78 -13.93
C GLN A 54 -0.53 14.91 -14.09
N GLU A 55 -1.11 16.04 -13.67
CA GLU A 55 -2.51 16.38 -13.94
C GLU A 55 -2.77 16.54 -15.44
N PHE A 56 -1.86 17.20 -16.14
CA PHE A 56 -1.92 17.38 -17.60
C PHE A 56 -1.95 16.03 -18.32
N VAL A 57 -1.09 15.08 -17.96
CA VAL A 57 -1.05 13.73 -18.56
C VAL A 57 -2.34 12.95 -18.27
N LYS A 58 -2.88 13.02 -17.03
CA LYS A 58 -4.17 12.40 -16.69
C LYS A 58 -5.32 13.02 -17.50
N LYS A 59 -5.35 14.34 -17.65
CA LYS A 59 -6.35 15.08 -18.45
C LYS A 59 -6.22 14.75 -19.95
N GLN A 60 -5.01 14.57 -20.47
CA GLN A 60 -4.80 14.12 -21.86
C GLN A 60 -5.29 12.68 -22.12
N ARG A 61 -5.01 11.73 -21.22
CA ARG A 61 -5.52 10.36 -21.34
C ARG A 61 -7.05 10.32 -21.34
N LYS A 62 -7.70 11.15 -20.49
CA LYS A 62 -9.16 11.30 -20.46
C LYS A 62 -9.72 11.83 -21.80
N LEU A 63 -9.06 12.81 -22.39
CA LEU A 63 -9.49 13.39 -23.66
C LEU A 63 -9.31 12.41 -24.84
N ALA A 64 -8.20 11.66 -24.87
CA ALA A 64 -7.98 10.61 -25.87
C ALA A 64 -9.03 9.50 -25.80
N TYR A 65 -9.44 9.11 -24.58
CA TYR A 65 -10.52 8.14 -24.37
C TYR A 65 -11.87 8.67 -24.88
N ILE A 66 -12.16 9.96 -24.67
CA ILE A 66 -13.36 10.61 -25.22
C ILE A 66 -13.32 10.56 -26.75
N CYS A 67 -12.20 10.96 -27.38
CA CYS A 67 -12.06 10.89 -28.83
C CYS A 67 -12.24 9.46 -29.38
N TYR A 68 -11.78 8.43 -28.65
CA TYR A 68 -11.95 7.02 -29.02
C TYR A 68 -13.42 6.55 -28.98
N GLU A 69 -14.12 6.78 -27.86
CA GLU A 69 -15.53 6.40 -27.74
C GLU A 69 -16.38 7.17 -28.76
N MET A 70 -15.99 8.41 -29.08
CA MET A 70 -16.63 9.21 -30.13
C MET A 70 -16.41 8.63 -31.52
N ALA A 71 -15.18 8.25 -31.87
CA ALA A 71 -14.90 7.65 -33.17
C ALA A 71 -15.72 6.37 -33.40
N LYS A 72 -15.94 5.59 -32.34
CA LYS A 72 -16.79 4.39 -32.34
C LYS A 72 -18.28 4.69 -32.52
N ILE A 73 -18.76 5.83 -32.03
CA ILE A 73 -20.15 6.27 -32.24
C ILE A 73 -20.33 6.80 -33.66
N PHE A 74 -19.39 7.61 -34.17
CA PHE A 74 -19.42 8.12 -35.54
C PHE A 74 -19.33 7.01 -36.60
N SER A 75 -18.54 5.96 -36.35
CA SER A 75 -18.47 4.79 -37.23
C SER A 75 -19.76 3.98 -37.30
N GLN A 76 -20.75 4.28 -36.45
CA GLN A 76 -22.08 3.66 -36.42
C GLN A 76 -23.18 4.60 -36.95
N SER A 77 -22.82 5.82 -37.37
CA SER A 77 -23.75 6.80 -37.93
C SER A 77 -24.18 6.42 -39.35
N LYS A 78 -25.44 6.70 -39.70
CA LYS A 78 -25.98 6.45 -41.05
C LYS A 78 -25.58 7.52 -42.09
N ASP A 79 -25.09 8.68 -41.64
CA ASP A 79 -24.57 9.74 -42.52
C ASP A 79 -23.04 9.64 -42.59
N GLU A 80 -22.56 8.83 -43.53
CA GLU A 80 -21.12 8.56 -43.73
C GLU A 80 -20.32 9.82 -44.07
N LYS A 81 -20.93 10.81 -44.73
CA LYS A 81 -20.22 12.00 -45.23
C LYS A 81 -19.98 13.00 -44.09
N ALA A 82 -20.96 13.19 -43.22
CA ALA A 82 -20.82 13.99 -42.00
C ALA A 82 -19.88 13.30 -40.98
N ALA A 83 -20.03 11.98 -40.79
CA ALA A 83 -19.18 11.20 -39.89
C ALA A 83 -17.70 11.22 -40.29
N LYS A 84 -17.41 11.09 -41.59
CA LYS A 84 -16.04 11.15 -42.12
C LYS A 84 -15.39 12.52 -41.86
N LYS A 85 -16.12 13.62 -42.10
CA LYS A 85 -15.62 14.99 -41.89
C LYS A 85 -15.30 15.28 -40.42
N GLU A 86 -16.08 14.73 -39.48
CA GLU A 86 -15.81 14.88 -38.04
C GLU A 86 -14.70 13.95 -37.55
N LEU A 87 -14.59 12.72 -38.09
CA LEU A 87 -13.47 11.82 -37.81
C LEU A 87 -12.11 12.39 -38.26
N GLU A 88 -12.07 13.05 -39.43
CA GLU A 88 -10.88 13.74 -39.93
C GLU A 88 -10.44 14.87 -38.98
N LYS A 89 -11.39 15.66 -38.44
CA LYS A 89 -11.10 16.71 -37.46
C LYS A 89 -10.65 16.17 -36.10
N ILE A 90 -11.21 15.04 -35.64
CA ILE A 90 -10.76 14.37 -34.41
C ILE A 90 -9.32 13.86 -34.58
N ALA A 91 -8.98 13.34 -35.77
CA ALA A 91 -7.62 12.90 -36.09
C ALA A 91 -6.62 14.07 -36.09
N GLU A 92 -6.98 15.25 -36.63
CA GLU A 92 -6.14 16.45 -36.55
C GLU A 92 -5.83 16.85 -35.10
N ILE A 93 -6.83 16.82 -34.23
CA ILE A 93 -6.68 17.14 -32.81
C ILE A 93 -5.74 16.13 -32.12
N LEU A 94 -5.94 14.82 -32.36
CA LEU A 94 -5.05 13.76 -31.84
C LEU A 94 -3.61 13.89 -32.35
N ASN A 95 -3.42 14.31 -33.60
CA ASN A 95 -2.09 14.55 -34.16
C ASN A 95 -1.40 15.76 -33.53
N GLU A 96 -2.13 16.84 -33.24
CA GLU A 96 -1.58 17.99 -32.54
C GLU A 96 -1.22 17.64 -31.08
N PHE A 97 -2.01 16.78 -30.42
CA PHE A 97 -1.65 16.21 -29.11
C PHE A 97 -0.31 15.47 -29.15
N ILE A 98 -0.13 14.57 -30.12
CA ILE A 98 1.10 13.81 -30.30
C ILE A 98 2.28 14.76 -30.57
N ARG A 99 2.06 15.83 -31.36
CA ARG A 99 3.09 16.84 -31.66
C ARG A 99 3.55 17.60 -30.41
N ILE A 100 2.60 18.05 -29.58
CA ILE A 100 2.90 18.78 -28.35
C ILE A 100 3.57 17.87 -27.31
N ALA A 101 3.12 16.62 -27.19
CA ALA A 101 3.75 15.61 -26.35
C ALA A 101 5.23 15.40 -26.75
N LYS A 102 5.51 15.19 -28.04
CA LYS A 102 6.88 15.07 -28.58
C LYS A 102 7.73 16.32 -28.39
N LYS A 103 7.13 17.52 -28.46
CA LYS A 103 7.83 18.79 -28.23
C LYS A 103 8.22 18.97 -26.75
N ARG A 104 7.42 18.44 -25.82
CA ARG A 104 7.71 18.45 -24.37
C ARG A 104 8.65 17.31 -23.96
N GLU A 105 8.60 16.16 -24.64
CA GLU A 105 9.54 15.05 -24.52
C GLU A 105 10.99 15.49 -24.83
N LYS A 106 11.19 16.27 -25.91
CA LYS A 106 12.48 16.89 -26.25
C LYS A 106 13.05 17.87 -25.22
N ARG A 107 12.27 18.29 -24.20
CA ARG A 107 12.74 19.14 -23.09
C ARG A 107 13.14 18.33 -21.84
N GLY A 108 13.36 17.02 -21.99
CA GLY A 108 13.90 16.15 -20.94
C GLY A 108 12.86 15.35 -20.16
N CYS A 109 11.64 15.21 -20.67
CA CYS A 109 10.67 14.26 -20.13
C CYS A 109 10.77 12.96 -20.93
N CYS A 110 11.37 11.89 -20.38
CA CYS A 110 11.49 10.62 -21.08
C CYS A 110 10.12 9.95 -21.30
N PHE A 111 9.80 9.65 -22.55
CA PHE A 111 8.96 8.52 -22.95
C PHE A 111 9.71 7.72 -24.02
N SER A 112 9.45 6.42 -24.11
CA SER A 112 9.89 5.56 -25.22
C SER A 112 8.67 5.21 -26.06
N PHE A 113 8.55 5.80 -27.25
CA PHE A 113 7.67 5.29 -28.29
C PHE A 113 8.47 4.32 -29.17
N LEU A 114 8.11 3.03 -29.13
CA LEU A 114 8.61 2.02 -30.06
C LEU A 114 8.36 2.48 -31.51
N SER A 115 9.42 2.57 -32.30
CA SER A 115 9.35 2.68 -33.74
C SER A 115 8.95 1.31 -34.33
N ALA A 116 7.96 1.29 -35.22
CA ALA A 116 7.61 0.09 -35.98
C ALA A 116 8.12 0.22 -37.42
N ASN A 117 9.08 -0.63 -37.76
CA ASN A 117 9.52 -0.91 -39.12
C ASN A 117 8.66 -2.04 -39.71
N ASN A 118 8.19 -1.82 -40.94
CA ASN A 118 7.76 -2.77 -41.98
C ASN A 118 6.67 -3.83 -41.73
N GLY A 119 5.65 -3.78 -42.61
CA GLY A 119 5.45 -4.86 -43.59
C GLY A 119 4.51 -6.00 -43.20
N ASN A 120 3.43 -6.11 -43.97
CA ASN A 120 2.46 -7.21 -44.06
C ASN A 120 1.21 -7.19 -43.17
N LYS A 121 0.10 -7.35 -43.89
CA LYS A 121 -1.30 -7.31 -43.48
C LYS A 121 -1.64 -8.57 -42.69
N ASN A 122 -2.12 -8.40 -41.47
CA ASN A 122 -3.18 -9.20 -40.84
C ASN A 122 -3.65 -8.50 -39.56
N ILE A 123 -4.95 -8.64 -39.26
CA ILE A 123 -5.64 -8.01 -38.14
C ILE A 123 -5.45 -8.89 -36.90
N GLU A 124 -4.75 -8.42 -35.87
CA GLU A 124 -4.84 -8.93 -34.51
C GLU A 124 -5.04 -7.77 -33.53
N ILE A 125 -6.00 -7.93 -32.62
CA ILE A 125 -6.44 -6.93 -31.65
C ILE A 125 -5.83 -7.27 -30.30
N ASP A 126 -4.84 -6.49 -29.85
CA ASP A 126 -4.39 -6.48 -28.45
C ASP A 126 -4.85 -5.18 -27.78
N GLN A 127 -5.37 -5.27 -26.55
CA GLN A 127 -6.03 -4.17 -25.83
C GLN A 127 -5.06 -3.14 -25.24
N ASN A 128 -3.75 -3.29 -25.47
CA ASN A 128 -2.73 -2.39 -24.97
C ASN A 128 -1.72 -2.03 -26.08
N SER A 129 -2.09 -1.17 -27.04
CA SER A 129 -1.22 -0.17 -27.73
C SER A 129 -1.76 0.31 -29.09
N VAL A 130 -1.83 1.64 -29.24
CA VAL A 130 -1.78 2.47 -30.49
C VAL A 130 -2.83 2.25 -31.60
N LEU A 131 -3.41 3.39 -32.01
CA LEU A 131 -4.36 3.56 -33.13
C LEU A 131 -3.65 3.48 -34.49
N PHE A 132 -4.01 2.53 -35.35
CA PHE A 132 -3.73 2.61 -36.80
C PHE A 132 -5.05 2.74 -37.55
N ILE A 133 -5.26 3.88 -38.22
CA ILE A 133 -6.41 4.09 -39.12
C ILE A 133 -5.88 4.07 -40.55
N THR A 134 -6.25 3.05 -41.31
CA THR A 134 -6.08 3.04 -42.77
C THR A 134 -7.46 2.89 -43.40
N LEU A 135 -7.86 3.86 -44.23
CA LEU A 135 -9.13 3.82 -44.95
C LEU A 135 -9.05 2.80 -46.11
N PRO A 136 -10.14 2.09 -46.47
CA PRO A 136 -10.14 1.17 -47.60
C PRO A 136 -10.11 1.96 -48.91
N SER A 137 -9.04 1.81 -49.69
CA SER A 137 -9.06 2.15 -51.12
C SER A 137 -9.60 0.95 -51.90
N THR A 138 -10.74 1.15 -52.54
CA THR A 138 -11.35 0.22 -53.49
C THR A 138 -10.45 -0.03 -54.71
N ASN A 139 -10.32 -1.30 -55.09
CA ASN A 139 -9.92 -1.87 -56.39
C ASN A 139 -8.57 -1.45 -57.02
N LEU A 140 -7.67 -2.42 -57.22
CA LEU A 140 -7.12 -2.78 -58.55
C LEU A 140 -6.22 -4.02 -58.49
N SER A 141 -6.37 -4.81 -59.54
CA SER A 141 -5.82 -6.12 -59.91
C SER A 141 -4.29 -6.20 -60.04
N SER A 142 -3.74 -7.38 -59.78
CA SER A 142 -3.05 -8.25 -60.77
C SER A 142 -1.88 -9.05 -60.18
N SER A 143 -1.95 -10.36 -60.41
CA SER A 143 -0.86 -11.32 -60.69
C SER A 143 0.50 -11.17 -59.99
N ASN A 144 0.88 -12.15 -59.18
CA ASN A 144 1.71 -13.28 -59.64
C ASN A 144 2.21 -14.15 -58.48
N SER A 145 1.83 -15.44 -58.54
CA SER A 145 2.66 -16.63 -58.25
C SER A 145 3.24 -16.80 -56.83
N LYS A 146 3.31 -17.98 -56.21
CA LYS A 146 2.95 -19.38 -56.54
C LYS A 146 3.32 -20.21 -55.29
N LYS A 147 2.59 -21.32 -55.10
CA LYS A 147 3.01 -22.61 -54.51
C LYS A 147 3.01 -22.80 -52.97
N THR A 148 1.88 -23.33 -52.49
CA THR A 148 1.66 -24.66 -51.88
C THR A 148 2.83 -25.43 -51.22
N CYS A 149 2.60 -25.92 -49.99
CA CYS A 149 2.69 -27.35 -49.68
C CYS A 149 1.77 -27.72 -48.49
N VAL A 150 1.14 -28.89 -48.53
CA VAL A 150 -0.05 -29.32 -47.78
C VAL A 150 0.10 -30.80 -47.39
N LEU A 151 -0.25 -31.16 -46.13
CA LEU A 151 -0.61 -32.50 -45.55
C LEU A 151 0.53 -33.57 -45.42
N ASN A 152 0.58 -34.54 -44.48
CA ASN A 152 -0.37 -35.05 -43.47
C ASN A 152 0.28 -36.01 -42.43
N ALA A 153 -0.34 -36.11 -41.23
CA ALA A 153 -0.63 -37.27 -40.36
C ALA A 153 0.42 -38.31 -39.82
N GLU A 154 0.51 -38.33 -38.47
CA GLU A 154 0.55 -39.41 -37.43
C GLU A 154 1.32 -40.76 -37.55
N LEU A 155 1.95 -41.17 -36.42
CA LEU A 155 1.60 -42.36 -35.59
C LEU A 155 2.48 -42.43 -34.28
N PRO A 156 2.10 -43.24 -33.25
CA PRO A 156 2.36 -43.00 -31.82
C PRO A 156 3.47 -43.87 -31.21
N SER A 157 4.03 -43.48 -30.06
CA SER A 157 4.44 -44.44 -29.01
C SER A 157 4.90 -43.79 -27.69
N LYS A 158 4.25 -44.26 -26.62
CA LYS A 158 4.80 -44.64 -25.31
C LYS A 158 6.05 -43.89 -24.80
N ASN A 159 5.82 -42.95 -23.89
CA ASN A 159 6.45 -42.99 -22.58
C ASN A 159 5.64 -42.13 -21.60
N ASN A 160 5.00 -42.81 -20.64
CA ASN A 160 4.43 -42.21 -19.45
C ASN A 160 5.58 -41.62 -18.62
N GLN A 161 5.88 -40.35 -18.82
CA GLN A 161 6.45 -39.52 -17.76
C GLN A 161 5.41 -38.46 -17.43
N LEU A 162 4.88 -38.55 -16.20
CA LEU A 162 4.12 -37.50 -15.55
C LEU A 162 4.93 -36.20 -15.63
N LYS A 163 4.62 -35.35 -16.63
CA LYS A 163 4.99 -33.94 -16.59
C LYS A 163 4.13 -33.29 -15.53
N ILE A 164 4.69 -33.14 -14.33
CA ILE A 164 4.22 -32.13 -13.38
C ILE A 164 4.41 -30.80 -14.10
N THR A 165 3.33 -30.29 -14.69
CA THR A 165 3.29 -28.92 -15.18
C THR A 165 3.09 -28.07 -13.95
N GLU A 166 4.18 -27.56 -13.37
CA GLU A 166 4.11 -26.41 -12.48
C GLU A 166 3.43 -25.29 -13.26
N HIS A 167 2.15 -25.07 -12.98
CA HIS A 167 1.40 -24.02 -13.62
C HIS A 167 2.00 -22.68 -13.18
N LYS A 168 2.51 -21.90 -14.15
CA LYS A 168 3.03 -20.54 -13.94
C LYS A 168 2.08 -19.74 -13.06
N ILE A 169 2.58 -19.32 -11.90
CA ILE A 169 1.99 -18.29 -11.05
C ILE A 169 2.03 -16.98 -11.86
N VAL A 170 0.88 -16.36 -12.14
CA VAL A 170 0.75 -15.18 -13.04
C VAL A 170 0.61 -13.87 -12.26
N GLY A 171 0.33 -13.90 -10.95
CA GLY A 171 0.33 -12.71 -10.11
C GLY A 171 1.71 -12.02 -10.01
N PRO A 172 1.76 -10.77 -9.50
CA PRO A 172 3.01 -10.02 -9.30
C PRO A 172 4.02 -10.90 -8.57
N LYS A 173 5.22 -11.01 -9.16
CA LYS A 173 6.31 -11.82 -8.61
C LYS A 173 7.07 -11.03 -7.55
N PRO A 174 7.73 -11.70 -6.59
CA PRO A 174 8.67 -11.01 -5.73
C PRO A 174 9.70 -10.26 -6.59
N PRO A 175 10.07 -9.02 -6.21
CA PRO A 175 11.12 -8.29 -6.91
C PRO A 175 12.40 -9.13 -6.94
N LYS A 176 13.07 -9.16 -8.10
CA LYS A 176 14.35 -9.87 -8.24
C LYS A 176 15.41 -9.10 -7.46
N ARG A 177 15.91 -9.67 -6.37
CA ARG A 177 16.99 -9.11 -5.56
C ARG A 177 18.12 -10.11 -5.43
N ALA A 178 19.35 -9.63 -5.49
CA ALA A 178 20.49 -10.46 -5.14
C ALA A 178 20.42 -10.80 -3.64
N ILE A 179 20.65 -12.06 -3.30
CA ILE A 179 20.75 -12.48 -1.90
C ILE A 179 22.10 -11.97 -1.38
N GLN A 180 22.07 -10.98 -0.51
CA GLN A 180 23.25 -10.41 0.16
C GLN A 180 23.37 -11.02 1.56
N ASN A 181 24.58 -11.43 1.95
CA ASN A 181 24.87 -11.91 3.29
C ASN A 181 25.77 -10.90 4.01
N TYR A 182 25.28 -10.31 5.11
CA TYR A 182 25.97 -9.27 5.87
C TYR A 182 27.38 -9.69 6.29
N SER A 183 27.51 -10.84 6.96
CA SER A 183 28.78 -11.30 7.53
C SER A 183 29.84 -11.53 6.45
N ILE A 184 29.48 -12.17 5.34
CA ILE A 184 30.40 -12.44 4.22
C ILE A 184 30.85 -11.13 3.55
N LEU A 185 29.90 -10.22 3.29
CA LEU A 185 30.21 -8.93 2.66
C LEU A 185 31.07 -8.05 3.55
N LYS A 186 30.76 -7.99 4.85
CA LYS A 186 31.55 -7.26 5.85
C LYS A 186 32.98 -7.79 5.92
N GLN A 187 33.15 -9.09 6.07
CA GLN A 187 34.48 -9.70 6.12
C GLN A 187 35.28 -9.41 4.84
N ARG A 188 34.67 -9.55 3.66
CA ARG A 188 35.31 -9.24 2.39
C ARG A 188 35.75 -7.77 2.27
N CYS A 189 34.95 -6.85 2.79
CA CYS A 189 35.28 -5.42 2.81
C CYS A 189 36.43 -5.12 3.78
N LEU A 190 36.44 -5.75 4.96
CA LEU A 190 37.52 -5.64 5.95
C LEU A 190 38.84 -6.19 5.40
N GLU A 191 38.83 -7.37 4.78
CA GLU A 191 40.02 -8.00 4.17
C GLU A 191 40.62 -7.13 3.04
N LYS A 192 39.77 -6.43 2.29
CA LYS A 192 40.19 -5.56 1.20
C LYS A 192 40.53 -4.13 1.63
N GLY A 193 40.25 -3.76 2.87
CA GLY A 193 40.37 -2.37 3.36
C GLY A 193 39.50 -1.37 2.59
N LYS A 194 38.34 -1.81 2.06
CA LYS A 194 37.41 -0.97 1.29
C LYS A 194 36.06 -0.87 1.98
N LEU A 195 35.45 0.31 1.93
CA LEU A 195 34.09 0.51 2.40
C LEU A 195 33.10 -0.13 1.43
N PHE A 196 32.02 -0.69 1.98
CA PHE A 196 30.96 -1.28 1.19
C PHE A 196 30.23 -0.19 0.39
N GLU A 197 29.95 -0.51 -0.87
CA GLU A 197 29.10 0.24 -1.76
C GLU A 197 28.03 -0.73 -2.26
N ASP A 198 26.78 -0.44 -1.94
CA ASP A 198 25.69 -1.35 -2.20
C ASP A 198 25.33 -1.37 -3.69
N PRO A 199 25.53 -2.49 -4.41
CA PRO A 199 25.19 -2.57 -5.82
C PRO A 199 23.68 -2.63 -6.08
N GLU A 200 22.90 -3.08 -5.09
CA GLU A 200 21.44 -3.23 -5.21
C GLU A 200 20.69 -1.94 -4.86
N PHE A 201 21.35 -1.00 -4.16
CA PHE A 201 20.77 0.29 -3.77
C PHE A 201 21.84 1.40 -3.80
N PRO A 202 22.22 1.84 -5.01
CA PRO A 202 23.33 2.76 -5.21
C PRO A 202 23.01 4.17 -4.74
N ALA A 203 24.06 4.94 -4.48
CA ALA A 203 23.98 6.35 -4.09
C ALA A 203 23.66 7.27 -5.31
N GLU A 204 22.50 7.05 -5.93
CA GLU A 204 22.05 7.68 -7.18
C GLU A 204 20.57 8.08 -7.10
N ASP A 205 20.11 8.92 -8.03
CA ASP A 205 18.73 9.43 -8.06
C ASP A 205 17.67 8.32 -8.14
N ARG A 206 17.98 7.16 -8.76
CA ARG A 206 17.04 6.02 -8.84
C ARG A 206 16.70 5.41 -7.47
N SER A 207 17.57 5.59 -6.48
CA SER A 207 17.30 5.15 -5.10
C SER A 207 16.45 6.16 -4.33
N LEU A 208 16.37 7.41 -4.81
CA LEU A 208 15.52 8.44 -4.23
C LEU A 208 14.14 8.45 -4.90
N TYR A 209 14.11 8.33 -6.23
CA TYR A 209 12.93 8.58 -7.05
C TYR A 209 12.70 7.44 -8.05
N TYR A 210 11.43 7.12 -8.27
CA TYR A 210 11.01 6.21 -9.34
C TYR A 210 10.09 6.88 -10.37
N CYS A 211 9.38 7.94 -10.00
CA CYS A 211 8.46 8.64 -10.92
C CYS A 211 8.63 10.17 -10.94
N ARG A 212 9.17 10.77 -9.88
CA ARG A 212 9.45 12.20 -9.84
C ARG A 212 10.76 12.51 -10.55
N ALA A 213 10.79 13.65 -11.24
CA ALA A 213 12.04 14.22 -11.70
C ALA A 213 12.89 14.62 -10.48
N PRO A 214 14.22 14.43 -10.53
CA PRO A 214 15.10 14.88 -9.47
C PRO A 214 14.84 16.34 -9.12
N THR A 215 14.73 16.64 -7.82
CA THR A 215 14.54 18.00 -7.34
C THR A 215 15.71 18.89 -7.76
N LYS A 216 15.48 20.20 -7.90
CA LYS A 216 16.58 21.18 -8.14
C LYS A 216 17.60 21.26 -6.99
N GLN A 217 17.29 20.67 -5.83
CA GLN A 217 18.19 20.59 -4.68
C GLN A 217 19.37 19.67 -5.01
N LYS A 218 20.58 20.11 -4.65
CA LYS A 218 21.83 19.35 -4.87
C LYS A 218 21.99 18.30 -3.77
N ILE A 219 21.28 17.18 -3.91
CA ILE A 219 21.41 16.05 -2.99
C ILE A 219 22.80 15.42 -3.14
N LYS A 220 23.49 15.23 -2.02
CA LYS A 220 24.77 14.52 -1.95
C LYS A 220 24.63 13.33 -1.02
N TRP A 221 25.19 12.20 -1.42
CA TRP A 221 25.24 11.02 -0.58
C TRP A 221 26.52 11.04 0.25
N LEU A 222 26.38 11.23 1.56
CA LEU A 222 27.50 11.33 2.50
C LEU A 222 27.40 10.21 3.55
N ARG A 223 28.54 9.73 4.03
CA ARG A 223 28.57 8.78 5.16
C ARG A 223 28.49 9.56 6.48
N PRO A 224 28.00 8.95 7.57
CA PRO A 224 28.00 9.56 8.91
C PRO A 224 29.35 10.16 9.33
N LYS A 225 30.48 9.50 8.99
CA LYS A 225 31.85 10.02 9.27
C LYS A 225 32.21 11.30 8.48
N GLU A 226 31.45 11.63 7.46
CA GLU A 226 31.62 12.84 6.63
C GLU A 226 30.68 13.96 7.09
N ILE A 227 29.55 13.61 7.70
CA ILE A 227 28.49 14.51 8.17
C ILE A 227 28.89 15.15 9.52
N VAL A 228 29.10 14.32 10.55
CA VAL A 228 29.46 14.82 11.88
C VAL A 228 30.98 14.95 12.00
N LYS A 229 31.48 16.17 11.85
CA LYS A 229 32.89 16.52 12.11
C LYS A 229 32.92 17.73 13.05
N PRO A 230 33.69 17.69 14.17
CA PRO A 230 34.73 16.72 14.53
C PRO A 230 34.26 15.50 15.35
N GLU A 231 32.97 15.39 15.64
CA GLU A 231 32.43 14.31 16.46
C GLU A 231 32.55 12.94 15.79
N LYS A 232 32.45 11.86 16.58
CA LYS A 232 32.45 10.49 16.04
C LYS A 232 31.01 10.03 15.89
N PRO A 233 30.60 9.51 14.71
CA PRO A 233 29.26 8.98 14.55
C PRO A 233 29.08 7.75 15.44
N LEU A 234 27.92 7.66 16.05
CA LEU A 234 27.45 6.56 16.86
C LEU A 234 26.31 5.85 16.13
N PHE A 235 26.28 4.53 16.25
CA PHE A 235 25.14 3.78 15.75
C PHE A 235 23.95 4.07 16.67
N VAL A 236 24.18 3.94 17.96
CA VAL A 236 23.28 4.31 19.05
C VAL A 236 24.11 4.97 20.16
N SER A 237 23.58 6.02 20.77
CA SER A 237 24.24 6.83 21.79
C SER A 237 23.91 6.31 23.21
N ASN A 238 22.69 6.55 23.68
CA ASN A 238 22.22 6.26 25.05
C ASN A 238 21.07 5.24 25.07
N GLY A 239 21.19 4.22 24.22
CA GLY A 239 20.12 3.24 23.98
C GLY A 239 19.11 3.74 22.96
N PHE A 240 18.23 2.85 22.52
CA PHE A 240 17.23 3.15 21.51
C PHE A 240 16.04 3.83 22.16
N SER A 241 15.67 4.98 21.61
CA SER A 241 14.61 5.81 22.12
C SER A 241 13.65 6.22 21.01
N ARG A 242 12.38 6.40 21.37
CA ARG A 242 11.36 6.93 20.47
C ARG A 242 11.74 8.31 19.92
N PHE A 243 12.55 9.08 20.66
CA PHE A 243 13.01 10.42 20.28
C PHE A 243 14.09 10.42 19.19
N ASP A 244 14.71 9.27 18.90
CA ASP A 244 15.70 9.12 17.82
C ASP A 244 15.03 9.02 16.43
N VAL A 245 13.70 9.11 16.40
CA VAL A 245 12.85 9.01 15.22
C VAL A 245 12.15 10.35 15.02
N VAL A 246 12.77 11.20 14.19
CA VAL A 246 12.27 12.52 13.79
C VAL A 246 12.12 12.56 12.26
N GLN A 247 10.96 13.02 11.80
CA GLN A 247 10.63 13.09 10.37
C GLN A 247 11.46 14.14 9.64
N GLY A 248 11.98 13.75 8.47
CA GLY A 248 12.57 14.66 7.50
C GLY A 248 11.53 15.18 6.50
N SER A 249 11.96 15.36 5.25
CA SER A 249 11.16 15.92 4.16
C SER A 249 10.27 14.90 3.42
N LEU A 250 10.32 13.62 3.80
CA LEU A 250 9.55 12.56 3.17
C LEU A 250 8.19 12.38 3.87
N GLY A 251 7.15 12.08 3.09
CA GLY A 251 5.79 11.84 3.58
C GLY A 251 5.59 10.40 4.09
N ASP A 252 6.51 9.93 4.92
CA ASP A 252 6.55 8.56 5.46
C ASP A 252 6.31 8.52 6.98
N CYS A 253 5.60 9.52 7.52
CA CYS A 253 5.22 9.62 8.93
C CYS A 253 4.65 8.32 9.54
N TRP A 254 3.96 7.51 8.73
CA TRP A 254 3.44 6.20 9.09
C TRP A 254 4.53 5.21 9.53
N LEU A 255 5.68 5.21 8.85
CA LEU A 255 6.84 4.40 9.19
C LEU A 255 7.45 4.86 10.51
N LEU A 256 7.57 6.18 10.70
CA LEU A 256 8.15 6.78 11.90
C LEU A 256 7.28 6.55 13.13
N ALA A 257 5.97 6.68 13.00
CA ALA A 257 5.02 6.38 14.06
C ALA A 257 5.16 4.91 14.51
N ALA A 258 5.22 3.98 13.55
CA ALA A 258 5.45 2.57 13.82
C ALA A 258 6.80 2.32 14.51
N LEU A 259 7.87 2.91 13.99
CA LEU A 259 9.22 2.69 14.49
C LEU A 259 9.41 3.24 15.91
N ALA A 260 8.88 4.43 16.18
CA ALA A 260 8.90 5.03 17.50
C ALA A 260 8.23 4.13 18.55
N ASN A 261 7.08 3.54 18.21
CA ASN A 261 6.41 2.57 19.07
C ASN A 261 7.22 1.29 19.27
N LEU A 262 7.90 0.82 18.22
CA LEU A 262 8.73 -0.38 18.30
C LEU A 262 9.85 -0.22 19.34
N THR A 263 10.44 0.97 19.49
CA THR A 263 11.50 1.22 20.51
C THR A 263 11.06 0.94 21.95
N LEU A 264 9.74 0.97 22.23
CA LEU A 264 9.18 0.65 23.54
C LEU A 264 9.22 -0.85 23.86
N GLN A 265 9.30 -1.70 22.83
CA GLN A 265 9.37 -3.15 22.94
C GLN A 265 10.76 -3.64 22.55
N LYS A 266 11.70 -3.55 23.49
CA LYS A 266 13.12 -3.85 23.27
C LYS A 266 13.36 -5.21 22.60
N GLU A 267 12.59 -6.24 22.95
CA GLU A 267 12.77 -7.58 22.41
C GLU A 267 12.44 -7.67 20.91
N ILE A 268 11.28 -7.15 20.48
CA ILE A 268 10.91 -7.13 19.05
C ILE A 268 11.81 -6.14 18.30
N PHE A 269 12.13 -5.01 18.91
CA PHE A 269 13.04 -4.02 18.33
C PHE A 269 14.41 -4.65 18.01
N HIS A 270 14.97 -5.48 18.88
CA HIS A 270 16.24 -6.15 18.66
C HIS A 270 16.21 -7.26 17.60
N LYS A 271 15.01 -7.75 17.22
CA LYS A 271 14.85 -8.60 16.02
C LYS A 271 15.06 -7.80 14.74
N VAL A 272 14.57 -6.55 14.70
CA VAL A 272 14.71 -5.64 13.56
C VAL A 272 16.11 -5.02 13.50
N VAL A 273 16.63 -4.55 14.64
CA VAL A 273 17.90 -3.81 14.76
C VAL A 273 18.91 -4.58 15.61
N ASP A 274 19.96 -5.11 14.98
CA ASP A 274 21.06 -5.74 15.71
C ASP A 274 21.91 -4.67 16.42
N ARG A 275 22.03 -4.81 17.75
CA ARG A 275 22.80 -3.91 18.63
C ARG A 275 24.31 -4.02 18.46
N LYS A 276 24.81 -5.09 17.80
CA LYS A 276 26.25 -5.33 17.63
C LYS A 276 26.87 -4.43 16.55
N GLN A 277 26.05 -3.70 15.81
CA GLN A 277 26.49 -2.78 14.77
C GLN A 277 27.17 -1.54 15.36
N SER A 278 28.23 -1.06 14.71
CA SER A 278 29.04 0.03 15.23
C SER A 278 29.82 0.75 14.12
N PHE A 279 30.05 2.05 14.29
CA PHE A 279 30.96 2.84 13.45
C PHE A 279 32.43 2.78 13.89
N THR A 280 32.69 2.27 15.10
CA THR A 280 34.04 2.24 15.69
C THR A 280 34.68 0.87 15.59
N LYS A 281 33.94 -0.21 15.89
CA LYS A 281 34.45 -1.58 15.87
C LYS A 281 34.10 -2.30 14.56
N ASP A 282 35.10 -2.93 13.94
CA ASP A 282 34.95 -3.72 12.70
C ASP A 282 34.19 -2.98 11.58
N TYR A 283 34.42 -1.67 11.48
CA TYR A 283 33.69 -0.81 10.56
C TYR A 283 34.13 -1.03 9.11
N ALA A 284 33.16 -1.34 8.25
CA ALA A 284 33.33 -1.50 6.81
C ALA A 284 32.30 -0.70 5.99
N GLY A 285 31.63 0.28 6.60
CA GLY A 285 30.58 1.08 5.94
C GLY A 285 29.35 0.25 5.51
N ILE A 286 29.05 -0.81 6.26
CA ILE A 286 27.99 -1.80 5.98
C ILE A 286 27.17 -2.06 7.24
N PHE A 287 25.85 -2.08 7.08
CA PHE A 287 24.85 -2.29 8.13
C PHE A 287 23.75 -3.22 7.61
N HIS A 288 22.93 -3.75 8.52
CA HIS A 288 21.81 -4.61 8.16
C HIS A 288 20.65 -4.49 9.14
N PHE A 289 19.44 -4.78 8.63
CA PHE A 289 18.18 -4.71 9.35
C PHE A 289 17.28 -5.84 8.89
N LYS A 290 16.45 -6.38 9.79
CA LYS A 290 15.52 -7.46 9.45
C LYS A 290 14.09 -6.96 9.41
N PHE A 291 13.38 -7.28 8.34
CA PHE A 291 11.96 -6.98 8.19
C PHE A 291 11.19 -8.27 7.93
N TRP A 292 10.04 -8.41 8.57
CA TRP A 292 9.10 -9.46 8.25
C TRP A 292 8.44 -9.13 6.92
N GLN A 293 8.45 -10.09 5.99
CA GLN A 293 7.84 -9.99 4.68
C GLN A 293 7.10 -11.29 4.40
N TYR A 294 5.77 -11.21 4.44
CA TYR A 294 4.89 -12.29 3.98
C TYR A 294 5.18 -13.64 4.65
N GLY A 295 5.38 -13.65 5.96
CA GLY A 295 5.64 -14.84 6.77
C GLY A 295 7.12 -15.19 6.96
N LYS A 296 8.05 -14.37 6.46
CA LYS A 296 9.48 -14.64 6.55
C LYS A 296 10.26 -13.40 6.95
N TRP A 297 11.22 -13.55 7.85
CA TRP A 297 12.19 -12.50 8.14
C TRP A 297 13.22 -12.39 7.02
N VAL A 298 13.35 -11.19 6.46
CA VAL A 298 14.28 -10.85 5.38
C VAL A 298 15.35 -9.93 5.94
N ASP A 299 16.62 -10.36 5.81
CA ASP A 299 17.78 -9.56 6.19
C ASP A 299 18.17 -8.61 5.04
N VAL A 300 18.11 -7.31 5.29
CA VAL A 300 18.39 -6.26 4.31
C VAL A 300 19.70 -5.59 4.68
N VAL A 301 20.71 -5.83 3.85
CA VAL A 301 22.04 -5.24 3.96
C VAL A 301 22.07 -3.90 3.22
N ILE A 302 22.72 -2.88 3.79
CA ILE A 302 22.92 -1.58 3.17
C ILE A 302 24.33 -1.06 3.43
N ASP A 303 24.80 -0.13 2.60
CA ASP A 303 25.89 0.77 3.00
C ASP A 303 25.37 1.97 3.81
N ASP A 304 26.27 2.73 4.42
CA ASP A 304 25.93 3.88 5.26
C ASP A 304 25.92 5.24 4.56
N ARG A 305 25.92 5.30 3.22
CA ARG A 305 25.77 6.57 2.50
C ARG A 305 24.32 7.06 2.65
N LEU A 306 24.12 8.24 3.20
CA LEU A 306 22.80 8.83 3.44
C LEU A 306 22.57 10.07 2.55
N PRO A 307 21.34 10.29 2.06
CA PRO A 307 21.01 11.50 1.31
C PRO A 307 21.10 12.75 2.19
N THR A 308 21.84 13.75 1.73
CA THR A 308 22.03 15.03 2.42
C THR A 308 21.80 16.21 1.50
N CYS A 309 21.39 17.34 2.06
CA CYS A 309 21.38 18.65 1.41
C CYS A 309 22.12 19.63 2.30
N ASP A 310 23.10 20.32 1.74
CA ASP A 310 23.95 21.28 2.48
C ASP A 310 24.65 20.70 3.73
N GLY A 311 24.93 19.39 3.71
CA GLY A 311 25.58 18.68 4.82
C GLY A 311 24.61 18.06 5.84
N GLU A 312 23.33 18.38 5.75
CA GLU A 312 22.29 17.90 6.67
C GLU A 312 21.48 16.74 6.07
N LEU A 313 21.04 15.80 6.92
CA LEU A 313 20.14 14.72 6.51
C LEU A 313 18.79 15.28 6.06
N ILE A 314 18.29 14.79 4.91
CA ILE A 314 17.00 15.25 4.35
C ILE A 314 15.81 14.39 4.76
N TYR A 315 16.05 13.18 5.25
CA TYR A 315 15.02 12.21 5.65
C TYR A 315 15.07 11.96 7.16
N MET A 316 14.73 10.75 7.64
CA MET A 316 14.69 10.44 9.07
C MET A 316 16.03 10.72 9.75
N LYS A 317 15.98 11.32 10.93
CA LYS A 317 17.14 11.60 11.78
C LYS A 317 16.82 11.48 13.27
N SER A 318 17.86 11.38 14.08
CA SER A 318 17.75 11.47 15.55
C SER A 318 17.67 12.93 16.01
N SER A 319 17.18 13.14 17.23
CA SER A 319 17.36 14.42 17.92
C SER A 319 18.82 14.66 18.35
N GLU A 320 19.61 13.59 18.42
CA GLU A 320 21.06 13.66 18.67
C GLU A 320 21.80 13.63 17.33
N ASP A 321 22.57 14.67 17.04
CA ASP A 321 23.18 14.88 15.71
C ASP A 321 24.18 13.78 15.31
N ASN A 322 24.76 13.08 16.28
CA ASN A 322 25.77 12.03 16.05
C ASN A 322 25.21 10.60 16.04
N GLU A 323 23.89 10.41 16.07
CA GLU A 323 23.23 9.11 16.09
C GLU A 323 22.51 8.78 14.78
N PHE A 324 22.75 7.58 14.22
CA PHE A 324 22.37 7.27 12.83
C PHE A 324 21.56 5.97 12.62
N TRP A 325 21.22 5.20 13.67
CA TRP A 325 20.51 3.93 13.47
C TRP A 325 19.15 4.11 12.76
N SER A 326 18.41 5.17 13.08
CA SER A 326 17.06 5.43 12.55
C SER A 326 17.11 5.78 11.06
N ALA A 327 18.03 6.68 10.68
CA ALA A 327 18.30 7.03 9.27
C ALA A 327 18.73 5.81 8.44
N LEU A 328 19.57 4.94 9.00
CA LEU A 328 20.00 3.71 8.33
C LEU A 328 18.87 2.70 8.19
N LEU A 329 17.98 2.59 9.18
CA LEU A 329 16.81 1.72 9.11
C LEU A 329 15.85 2.18 8.02
N GLU A 330 15.54 3.48 7.97
CA GLU A 330 14.73 4.07 6.90
C GLU A 330 15.30 3.75 5.52
N LYS A 331 16.62 3.87 5.35
CA LYS A 331 17.31 3.49 4.10
C LYS A 331 17.12 2.01 3.76
N ALA A 332 17.27 1.12 4.73
CA ALA A 332 17.07 -0.31 4.50
C ALA A 332 15.62 -0.63 4.11
N TYR A 333 14.66 0.07 4.72
CA TYR A 333 13.24 -0.04 4.37
C TYR A 333 12.96 0.55 2.97
N ALA A 334 13.55 1.69 2.61
CA ALA A 334 13.49 2.25 1.26
C ALA A 334 14.04 1.29 0.21
N LYS A 335 15.18 0.64 0.49
CA LYS A 335 15.73 -0.44 -0.35
C LYS A 335 14.76 -1.62 -0.47
N LEU A 336 14.10 -2.00 0.63
CA LEU A 336 13.11 -3.07 0.63
C LEU A 336 11.88 -2.75 -0.25
N PHE A 337 11.59 -1.49 -0.54
CA PHE A 337 10.50 -1.09 -1.46
C PHE A 337 10.97 -0.47 -2.78
N GLY A 338 12.29 -0.38 -2.98
CA GLY A 338 12.94 0.01 -4.24
C GLY A 338 13.46 1.45 -4.29
N SER A 339 12.89 2.39 -3.54
CA SER A 339 13.36 3.78 -3.43
C SER A 339 12.77 4.47 -2.20
N TYR A 340 13.32 5.63 -1.80
CA TYR A 340 12.71 6.47 -0.76
C TYR A 340 11.32 6.96 -1.17
N GLU A 341 11.12 7.34 -2.44
CA GLU A 341 9.80 7.77 -2.93
C GLU A 341 8.72 6.68 -2.78
N ALA A 342 9.09 5.39 -2.79
CA ALA A 342 8.15 4.29 -2.57
C ALA A 342 7.55 4.27 -1.14
N LEU A 343 8.22 4.90 -0.18
CA LEU A 343 7.74 5.05 1.20
C LEU A 343 6.74 6.18 1.38
N ASN A 344 6.60 7.07 0.38
CA ASN A 344 5.67 8.19 0.46
C ASN A 344 4.22 7.68 0.48
N GLY A 345 3.53 7.95 1.60
CA GLY A 345 2.19 7.49 1.89
C GLY A 345 2.11 6.00 2.27
N GLY A 346 1.49 5.74 3.41
CA GLY A 346 1.22 4.41 3.94
C GLY A 346 0.47 4.49 5.26
N TRP A 347 0.15 3.33 5.81
CA TRP A 347 -0.52 3.19 7.10
C TRP A 347 0.46 2.66 8.14
N ALA A 348 0.39 3.15 9.38
CA ALA A 348 1.36 2.77 10.41
C ALA A 348 1.33 1.26 10.64
N CYS A 349 0.15 0.64 10.56
CA CYS A 349 -0.03 -0.80 10.65
C CYS A 349 0.80 -1.61 9.64
N GLU A 350 1.04 -1.09 8.42
CA GLU A 350 1.89 -1.77 7.43
C GLU A 350 3.33 -1.90 7.93
N ALA A 351 3.88 -0.81 8.50
CA ALA A 351 5.22 -0.81 9.04
C ALA A 351 5.32 -1.66 10.32
N VAL A 352 4.32 -1.58 11.20
CA VAL A 352 4.29 -2.40 12.41
C VAL A 352 4.25 -3.89 12.06
N GLU A 353 3.45 -4.29 11.08
CA GLU A 353 3.43 -5.66 10.57
C GLU A 353 4.80 -6.08 10.03
N ASP A 354 5.47 -5.21 9.26
CA ASP A 354 6.79 -5.51 8.71
C ASP A 354 7.89 -5.51 9.79
N PHE A 355 7.65 -4.91 10.95
CA PHE A 355 8.55 -4.94 12.11
C PHE A 355 8.30 -6.07 13.09
N THR A 356 7.10 -6.66 13.10
CA THR A 356 6.67 -7.59 14.15
C THR A 356 6.17 -8.93 13.63
N GLY A 357 5.82 -9.03 12.36
CA GLY A 357 5.06 -10.15 11.79
C GLY A 357 3.62 -10.25 12.28
N GLY A 358 3.17 -9.30 13.09
CA GLY A 358 1.85 -9.29 13.71
C GLY A 358 0.70 -9.09 12.73
N LEU A 359 -0.52 -9.38 13.19
CA LEU A 359 -1.75 -9.13 12.45
C LEU A 359 -2.34 -7.79 12.85
N THR A 360 -2.80 -7.04 11.87
CA THR A 360 -3.32 -5.68 12.08
C THR A 360 -4.84 -5.64 12.02
N GLU A 361 -5.45 -4.80 12.84
CA GLU A 361 -6.87 -4.44 12.83
C GLU A 361 -7.00 -2.93 12.73
N ILE A 362 -8.00 -2.48 11.98
CA ILE A 362 -8.31 -1.05 11.85
C ILE A 362 -9.74 -0.82 12.34
N ILE A 363 -9.89 0.01 13.35
CA ILE A 363 -11.15 0.39 13.96
C ILE A 363 -11.45 1.85 13.59
N ASN A 364 -12.61 2.08 12.97
CA ASN A 364 -13.15 3.42 12.81
C ASN A 364 -13.77 3.88 14.14
N LEU A 365 -13.21 4.93 14.73
CA LEU A 365 -13.62 5.43 16.04
C LEU A 365 -15.04 6.02 16.07
N LYS A 366 -15.57 6.47 14.92
CA LYS A 366 -16.96 6.94 14.80
C LYS A 366 -17.96 5.80 14.98
N ASN A 367 -17.57 4.59 14.57
CA ASN A 367 -18.38 3.36 14.68
C ASN A 367 -17.76 2.38 15.70
N ALA A 368 -16.96 2.88 16.64
CA ALA A 368 -16.29 2.03 17.61
C ALA A 368 -17.29 1.29 18.51
N PRO A 369 -16.98 0.04 18.90
CA PRO A 369 -17.83 -0.70 19.80
C PRO A 369 -17.78 -0.10 21.22
N TYR A 370 -18.88 -0.21 21.97
CA TYR A 370 -18.99 0.36 23.32
C TYR A 370 -17.91 -0.15 24.29
N ASN A 371 -17.41 -1.36 24.08
CA ASN A 371 -16.36 -1.99 24.88
C ASN A 371 -14.93 -1.66 24.40
N LEU A 372 -14.73 -0.71 23.47
CA LEU A 372 -13.41 -0.40 22.90
C LEU A 372 -12.35 -0.10 23.98
N LEU A 373 -12.72 0.63 25.03
CA LEU A 373 -11.79 0.95 26.12
C LEU A 373 -11.22 -0.33 26.77
N LYS A 374 -12.08 -1.34 27.00
CA LYS A 374 -11.68 -2.64 27.55
C LYS A 374 -10.78 -3.41 26.57
N VAL A 375 -11.11 -3.36 25.28
CA VAL A 375 -10.29 -3.98 24.22
C VAL A 375 -8.90 -3.37 24.20
N LEU A 376 -8.79 -2.04 24.27
CA LEU A 376 -7.52 -1.32 24.29
C LEU A 376 -6.66 -1.66 25.50
N PHE A 377 -7.23 -1.64 26.71
CA PHE A 377 -6.48 -2.01 27.91
C PHE A 377 -5.95 -3.45 27.82
N ARG A 378 -6.77 -4.39 27.35
CA ARG A 378 -6.33 -5.78 27.15
C ARG A 378 -5.23 -5.86 26.09
N ALA A 379 -5.38 -5.16 24.97
CA ALA A 379 -4.40 -5.18 23.89
C ALA A 379 -3.06 -4.55 24.32
N ILE A 380 -3.06 -3.47 25.11
CA ILE A 380 -1.84 -2.88 25.70
C ILE A 380 -1.17 -3.87 26.67
N GLN A 381 -1.94 -4.52 27.53
CA GLN A 381 -1.43 -5.56 28.44
C GLN A 381 -0.82 -6.73 27.68
N MET A 382 -1.37 -7.06 26.51
CA MET A 382 -0.85 -8.11 25.61
C MET A 382 0.32 -7.63 24.74
N GLY A 383 0.83 -6.41 24.92
CA GLY A 383 1.94 -5.89 24.13
C GLY A 383 1.58 -5.62 22.68
N SER A 384 0.31 -5.31 22.38
CA SER A 384 -0.08 -4.87 21.03
C SER A 384 0.47 -3.48 20.74
N HIS A 385 0.69 -3.18 19.47
CA HIS A 385 1.10 -1.86 19.00
C HIS A 385 -0.09 -1.08 18.47
N PHE A 386 -0.04 0.25 18.60
CA PHE A 386 -1.19 1.09 18.29
C PHE A 386 -0.80 2.31 17.48
N GLY A 387 -1.42 2.45 16.31
CA GLY A 387 -1.42 3.67 15.51
C GLY A 387 -2.77 4.37 15.64
N CYS A 388 -2.80 5.67 15.38
CA CYS A 388 -4.05 6.40 15.19
C CYS A 388 -3.85 7.53 14.19
N SER A 389 -4.93 7.94 13.54
CA SER A 389 -4.87 9.03 12.57
C SER A 389 -6.18 9.78 12.45
N ILE A 390 -6.06 11.01 11.95
CA ILE A 390 -7.16 11.89 11.60
C ILE A 390 -7.20 11.96 10.09
N ASN A 391 -8.33 11.61 9.48
CA ASN A 391 -8.44 11.62 8.02
C ASN A 391 -8.32 13.05 7.46
N ALA A 392 -7.65 13.17 6.31
CA ALA A 392 -7.58 14.39 5.52
C ALA A 392 -8.10 14.14 4.11
N GLU A 393 -8.68 15.17 3.50
CA GLU A 393 -8.80 15.23 2.06
C GLU A 393 -7.41 15.48 1.44
N THR A 394 -7.22 15.12 0.16
CA THR A 394 -5.90 15.22 -0.49
C THR A 394 -5.29 16.63 -0.51
N SER A 395 -6.11 17.67 -0.35
CA SER A 395 -5.67 19.07 -0.24
C SER A 395 -5.30 19.50 1.18
N GLU A 396 -5.56 18.67 2.20
CA GLU A 396 -5.37 18.97 3.64
C GLU A 396 -4.35 18.04 4.31
N LEU A 397 -3.45 17.42 3.54
CA LEU A 397 -2.38 16.60 4.12
C LEU A 397 -1.49 17.44 5.03
N GLU A 398 -1.23 16.91 6.22
CA GLU A 398 -0.45 17.56 7.28
C GLU A 398 -1.03 18.92 7.73
N TYR A 399 -2.36 19.09 7.65
CA TYR A 399 -3.02 20.32 8.05
C TYR A 399 -3.15 20.45 9.57
N LYS A 400 -2.64 21.55 10.13
CA LYS A 400 -2.72 21.83 11.57
C LYS A 400 -4.09 22.34 12.01
N LEU A 401 -4.69 21.65 12.96
CA LEU A 401 -5.96 22.01 13.60
C LEU A 401 -5.77 23.02 14.75
N PRO A 402 -6.82 23.79 15.12
CA PRO A 402 -6.77 24.74 16.24
C PRO A 402 -6.46 24.09 17.60
N ASN A 403 -6.82 22.83 17.77
CA ASN A 403 -6.54 22.03 18.97
C ASN A 403 -5.09 21.48 19.03
N GLY A 404 -4.25 21.83 18.05
CA GLY A 404 -2.84 21.45 17.98
C GLY A 404 -2.56 20.17 17.18
N LEU A 405 -3.57 19.33 16.94
CA LEU A 405 -3.44 18.08 16.18
C LEU A 405 -3.26 18.33 14.68
N ILE A 406 -2.74 17.34 13.96
CA ILE A 406 -2.43 17.38 12.53
C ILE A 406 -3.33 16.38 11.80
N LYS A 407 -4.04 16.84 10.77
CA LYS A 407 -4.82 15.99 9.86
C LYS A 407 -3.93 15.31 8.82
N GLY A 408 -4.33 14.12 8.38
CA GLY A 408 -3.62 13.38 7.34
C GLY A 408 -2.25 12.88 7.81
N HIS A 409 -2.10 12.69 9.12
CA HIS A 409 -0.85 12.35 9.78
C HIS A 409 -1.02 11.14 10.68
N ALA A 410 0.03 10.32 10.78
CA ALA A 410 0.06 9.14 11.63
C ALA A 410 0.58 9.51 13.03
N TYR A 411 -0.15 9.08 14.04
CA TYR A 411 0.21 9.19 15.45
C TYR A 411 0.35 7.81 16.06
N SER A 412 1.07 7.74 17.17
CA SER A 412 1.31 6.51 17.93
C SER A 412 0.59 6.58 19.27
N VAL A 413 -0.13 5.53 19.67
CA VAL A 413 -0.60 5.41 21.06
C VAL A 413 0.44 4.63 21.86
N THR A 414 0.95 5.24 22.93
CA THR A 414 2.10 4.71 23.68
C THR A 414 1.74 4.17 25.06
N ASP A 415 0.66 4.62 25.70
CA ASP A 415 0.18 4.08 26.98
C ASP A 415 -1.28 4.47 27.25
N MET A 416 -1.92 3.80 28.20
CA MET A 416 -3.24 4.15 28.73
C MET A 416 -3.29 3.93 30.24
N LYS A 417 -3.93 4.87 30.96
CA LYS A 417 -4.08 4.82 32.42
C LYS A 417 -5.44 5.35 32.84
N ILE A 418 -5.91 4.93 34.01
CA ILE A 418 -7.06 5.52 34.67
C ILE A 418 -6.55 6.33 35.86
N VAL A 419 -6.94 7.60 35.94
CA VAL A 419 -6.58 8.50 37.04
C VAL A 419 -7.81 9.15 37.63
N ASN A 420 -7.70 9.68 38.86
CA ASN A 420 -8.76 10.51 39.43
C ASN A 420 -8.61 11.94 38.91
N GLY A 421 -9.51 12.34 38.02
CA GLY A 421 -9.59 13.69 37.48
C GLY A 421 -10.58 14.58 38.24
N PRO A 422 -10.81 15.81 37.76
CA PRO A 422 -11.73 16.77 38.37
C PRO A 422 -13.16 16.22 38.54
N ASN A 423 -13.59 15.35 37.62
CA ASN A 423 -14.95 14.79 37.57
C ASN A 423 -15.00 13.30 37.99
N GLY A 424 -13.98 12.82 38.70
CA GLY A 424 -13.84 11.42 39.11
C GLY A 424 -12.92 10.60 38.20
N PRO A 425 -13.02 9.26 38.24
CA PRO A 425 -12.16 8.37 37.46
C PRO A 425 -12.23 8.68 35.95
N THR A 426 -11.09 9.00 35.36
CA THR A 426 -10.96 9.42 33.97
C THR A 426 -9.94 8.51 33.28
N ALA A 427 -10.33 7.92 32.14
CA ALA A 427 -9.41 7.16 31.31
C ALA A 427 -8.61 8.10 30.40
N LEU A 428 -7.29 8.03 30.50
CA LEU A 428 -6.35 8.81 29.73
C LEU A 428 -5.58 7.91 28.75
N ILE A 429 -5.27 8.48 27.60
CA ILE A 429 -4.50 7.86 26.53
C ILE A 429 -3.31 8.77 26.21
N ARG A 430 -2.12 8.17 26.09
CA ARG A 430 -0.88 8.85 25.72
C ARG A 430 -0.63 8.66 24.24
N ILE A 431 -0.41 9.76 23.53
CA ILE A 431 -0.24 9.80 22.08
C ILE A 431 1.08 10.50 21.78
N ARG A 432 1.79 10.04 20.75
CA ARG A 432 3.01 10.67 20.24
C ARG A 432 2.87 11.05 18.77
N ASN A 433 3.24 12.29 18.48
CA ASN A 433 3.50 12.81 17.15
C ASN A 433 4.94 12.44 16.70
N PRO A 434 5.14 11.72 15.58
CA PRO A 434 6.47 11.35 15.10
C PRO A 434 7.34 12.54 14.64
N TRP A 435 6.78 13.75 14.50
CA TRP A 435 7.58 14.95 14.24
C TRP A 435 8.50 15.34 15.41
N GLY A 436 8.23 14.84 16.63
CA GLY A 436 9.08 15.09 17.79
C GLY A 436 9.19 16.57 18.17
N ASN A 437 8.16 17.37 17.86
CA ASN A 437 8.18 18.83 18.03
C ASN A 437 6.94 19.33 18.78
N ASP A 438 6.81 20.65 18.90
CA ASP A 438 5.77 21.33 19.68
C ASP A 438 4.33 21.26 19.11
N LYS A 439 4.08 20.37 18.15
CA LYS A 439 2.76 20.14 17.54
C LYS A 439 2.02 19.05 18.32
N GLU A 440 1.60 19.44 19.51
CA GLU A 440 0.92 18.61 20.51
C GLU A 440 -0.51 19.09 20.76
N TRP A 441 -1.31 18.23 21.40
CA TRP A 441 -2.63 18.57 21.91
C TRP A 441 -2.57 19.73 22.91
N ASN A 442 -3.44 20.73 22.73
CA ASN A 442 -3.50 21.91 23.61
C ASN A 442 -4.77 22.00 24.47
N GLY A 443 -5.57 20.93 24.54
CA GLY A 443 -6.78 20.86 25.35
C GLY A 443 -6.54 20.29 26.75
N ALA A 444 -7.61 19.78 27.36
CA ALA A 444 -7.57 19.16 28.69
C ALA A 444 -6.55 18.01 28.74
N TRP A 445 -5.83 17.87 29.85
CA TRP A 445 -4.75 16.88 30.05
C TRP A 445 -3.49 17.05 29.19
N SER A 446 -3.38 18.10 28.38
CA SER A 446 -2.10 18.50 27.78
C SER A 446 -1.02 18.74 28.86
N ASP A 447 0.25 18.76 28.49
CA ASP A 447 1.40 18.87 29.40
C ASP A 447 1.29 20.03 30.41
N GLY A 448 0.77 21.17 29.96
CA GLY A 448 0.60 22.38 30.77
C GLY A 448 -0.74 22.46 31.51
N SER A 449 -1.61 21.45 31.38
CA SER A 449 -3.01 21.58 31.74
C SER A 449 -3.28 21.54 33.24
N LYS A 450 -4.39 22.17 33.67
CA LYS A 450 -4.74 22.33 35.09
C LYS A 450 -5.28 21.05 35.71
N GLU A 451 -5.81 20.11 34.92
CA GLU A 451 -6.37 18.85 35.41
C GLU A 451 -5.31 17.99 36.12
N TRP A 452 -4.03 18.16 35.76
CA TRP A 452 -2.92 17.52 36.46
C TRP A 452 -2.81 17.91 37.93
N GLN A 453 -3.42 19.02 38.39
CA GLN A 453 -3.44 19.38 39.81
C GLN A 453 -4.17 18.36 40.69
N PHE A 454 -5.08 17.56 40.12
CA PHE A 454 -5.86 16.54 40.83
C PHE A 454 -5.13 15.20 40.94
N VAL A 455 -4.04 15.02 40.18
CA VAL A 455 -3.25 13.79 40.18
C VAL A 455 -2.04 13.94 41.10
N PRO A 456 -1.81 13.00 42.04
CA PRO A 456 -0.61 12.95 42.87
C PRO A 456 0.69 12.92 42.06
N GLU A 457 1.75 13.54 42.58
CA GLU A 457 3.02 13.70 41.87
C GLU A 457 3.76 12.37 41.63
N ASP A 458 3.58 11.38 42.52
CA ASP A 458 4.13 10.03 42.34
C ASP A 458 3.47 9.30 41.16
N ILE A 459 2.17 9.51 40.96
CA ILE A 459 1.43 8.95 39.82
C ILE A 459 1.88 9.63 38.53
N LYS A 460 2.04 10.96 38.51
CA LYS A 460 2.57 11.68 37.33
C LYS A 460 3.95 11.20 36.92
N LYS A 461 4.85 10.99 37.89
CA LYS A 461 6.18 10.44 37.63
C LYS A 461 6.11 9.04 37.03
N LYS A 462 5.24 8.16 37.54
CA LYS A 462 5.00 6.82 36.96
C LYS A 462 4.41 6.86 35.56
N MET A 463 3.61 7.88 35.28
CA MET A 463 3.00 8.13 33.97
C MET A 463 3.94 8.86 33.00
N GLU A 464 5.17 9.17 33.42
CA GLU A 464 6.14 9.92 32.62
C GLU A 464 5.54 11.22 32.06
N VAL A 465 4.76 11.93 32.87
CA VAL A 465 4.22 13.25 32.47
C VAL A 465 5.37 14.25 32.51
N VAL A 466 5.98 14.49 31.36
CA VAL A 466 7.09 15.42 31.19
C VAL A 466 6.57 16.65 30.46
N LYS A 467 6.80 17.84 31.01
CA LYS A 467 6.52 19.09 30.30
C LYS A 467 7.61 19.36 29.29
N LYS A 468 7.50 18.77 28.09
CA LYS A 468 8.50 18.90 27.05
C LYS A 468 7.83 18.90 25.69
N LYS A 469 8.33 19.74 24.80
CA LYS A 469 7.86 19.83 23.42
C LYS A 469 8.48 18.72 22.57
N ASP A 470 8.16 17.47 22.87
CA ASP A 470 8.74 16.28 22.25
C ASP A 470 7.74 15.47 21.41
N GLY A 471 6.54 16.01 21.20
CA GLY A 471 5.46 15.44 20.43
C GLY A 471 4.59 14.46 21.22
N GLU A 472 4.93 14.11 22.45
CA GLU A 472 4.14 13.22 23.31
C GLU A 472 3.18 14.04 24.19
N PHE A 473 1.94 13.58 24.30
CA PHE A 473 0.93 14.24 25.12
C PHE A 473 -0.11 13.24 25.63
N TRP A 474 -0.78 13.60 26.71
CA TRP A 474 -1.95 12.89 27.22
C TRP A 474 -3.24 13.61 26.81
N MET A 475 -4.31 12.83 26.63
CA MET A 475 -5.66 13.34 26.48
C MET A 475 -6.68 12.37 27.08
N SER A 476 -7.91 12.83 27.29
CA SER A 476 -8.99 11.93 27.71
C SER A 476 -9.36 10.97 26.58
N PHE A 477 -9.84 9.76 26.94
CA PHE A 477 -10.32 8.81 25.93
C PHE A 477 -11.54 9.35 25.15
N ASP A 478 -12.36 10.19 25.78
CA ASP A 478 -13.51 10.82 25.12
C ASP A 478 -13.07 11.88 24.11
N ASP A 479 -12.06 12.70 24.44
CA ASP A 479 -11.44 13.60 23.49
C ASP A 479 -10.79 12.81 22.34
N PHE A 480 -10.14 11.68 22.64
CA PHE A 480 -9.53 10.83 21.63
C PHE A 480 -10.57 10.35 20.62
N ARG A 481 -11.71 9.81 21.09
CA ARG A 481 -12.82 9.37 20.22
C ARG A 481 -13.44 10.50 19.42
N THR A 482 -13.42 11.72 19.95
CA THR A 482 -14.00 12.90 19.29
C THR A 482 -13.07 13.47 18.21
N ASN A 483 -11.76 13.43 18.43
CA ASN A 483 -10.78 14.09 17.56
C ASN A 483 -10.11 13.15 16.56
N PHE A 484 -9.96 11.86 16.88
CA PHE A 484 -9.36 10.86 16.00
C PHE A 484 -10.43 10.04 15.27
N GLU A 485 -10.09 9.58 14.07
CA GLU A 485 -11.03 8.80 13.25
C GLU A 485 -10.62 7.34 13.11
N ASN A 486 -9.32 7.07 13.05
CA ASN A 486 -8.79 5.72 12.88
C ASN A 486 -7.98 5.32 14.10
N LEU A 487 -8.19 4.09 14.54
CA LEU A 487 -7.33 3.38 15.48
C LEU A 487 -6.84 2.11 14.79
N GLU A 488 -5.53 1.95 14.74
CA GLU A 488 -4.85 0.79 14.17
C GLU A 488 -4.26 -0.01 15.32
N ILE A 489 -4.57 -1.31 15.40
CA ILE A 489 -4.06 -2.21 16.43
C ILE A 489 -3.28 -3.31 15.74
N CYS A 490 -2.04 -3.55 16.12
CA CYS A 490 -1.27 -4.70 15.65
C CYS A 490 -1.01 -5.65 16.81
N HIS A 491 -1.53 -6.86 16.67
CA HIS A 491 -1.30 -7.97 17.57
C HIS A 491 -0.02 -8.67 17.13
N ALA A 492 1.04 -8.58 17.94
CA ALA A 492 2.29 -9.27 17.66
C ALA A 492 2.04 -10.78 17.49
N ASP A 493 2.77 -11.39 16.55
CA ASP A 493 2.69 -12.82 16.31
C ASP A 493 3.18 -13.58 17.57
N PRO A 494 2.36 -14.47 18.16
CA PRO A 494 2.75 -15.29 19.31
C PRO A 494 4.06 -16.03 19.12
N THR A 495 4.39 -16.50 17.91
CA THR A 495 5.67 -17.18 17.63
C THR A 495 6.84 -16.21 17.76
N VAL A 496 6.65 -14.95 17.33
CA VAL A 496 7.64 -13.89 17.49
C VAL A 496 7.80 -13.53 18.96
N MET A 497 6.71 -13.57 19.74
CA MET A 497 6.74 -13.33 21.19
C MET A 497 7.34 -14.49 21.99
N GLU A 498 7.06 -15.75 21.63
CA GLU A 498 7.59 -16.96 22.26
C GLU A 498 9.10 -17.12 22.03
N GLU A 499 9.58 -16.79 20.83
CA GLU A 499 11.03 -16.70 20.57
C GLU A 499 11.71 -15.60 21.41
N CYS A 500 10.97 -14.58 21.83
CA CYS A 500 11.48 -13.47 22.64
C CYS A 500 11.30 -13.70 24.16
N HIS A 501 10.35 -14.53 24.60
CA HIS A 501 9.99 -14.71 26.00
C HIS A 501 9.77 -16.19 26.35
N SER A 502 10.52 -16.70 27.34
CA SER A 502 10.27 -18.00 27.96
C SER A 502 9.21 -17.88 29.06
N GLY A 503 7.94 -17.70 28.69
CA GLY A 503 6.83 -17.60 29.64
C GLY A 503 5.48 -18.00 29.04
N SER A 504 4.69 -18.76 29.79
CA SER A 504 3.30 -19.11 29.46
C SER A 504 2.43 -17.85 29.52
N HIS A 505 2.14 -17.28 28.36
CA HIS A 505 1.07 -16.30 28.19
C HIS A 505 -0.06 -16.96 27.40
N ASN A 506 -1.31 -16.56 27.65
CA ASN A 506 -2.47 -16.97 26.85
C ASN A 506 -2.21 -16.62 25.38
N SER A 507 -1.75 -17.60 24.60
CA SER A 507 -1.32 -17.40 23.22
C SER A 507 -2.49 -17.58 22.27
N TRP A 508 -2.55 -16.73 21.24
CA TRP A 508 -3.45 -16.94 20.12
C TRP A 508 -3.02 -18.21 19.37
N SER A 509 -3.96 -19.06 18.99
CA SER A 509 -3.72 -20.07 17.97
C SER A 509 -3.61 -19.37 16.62
N VAL A 510 -2.50 -19.55 15.90
CA VAL A 510 -2.25 -18.91 14.61
C VAL A 510 -2.20 -19.93 13.48
N LYS A 511 -2.99 -19.69 12.43
CA LYS A 511 -2.94 -20.45 11.17
C LYS A 511 -2.67 -19.50 10.01
N THR A 512 -1.70 -19.88 9.17
CA THR A 512 -1.27 -19.07 8.02
C THR A 512 -1.31 -19.89 6.74
N PHE A 513 -1.96 -19.33 5.72
CA PHE A 513 -2.08 -19.93 4.39
C PHE A 513 -1.57 -18.98 3.32
N HIS A 514 -1.00 -19.54 2.25
CA HIS A 514 -0.57 -18.78 1.09
C HIS A 514 -1.45 -19.19 -0.09
N GLY A 515 -1.95 -18.20 -0.84
CA GLY A 515 -2.82 -18.44 -1.98
C GLY A 515 -2.58 -17.44 -3.11
N ALA A 516 -3.28 -17.65 -4.22
CA ALA A 516 -3.23 -16.75 -5.36
C ALA A 516 -4.57 -16.71 -6.11
N TRP A 517 -4.95 -15.52 -6.55
CA TRP A 517 -5.95 -15.31 -7.59
C TRP A 517 -5.24 -15.26 -8.94
N CYS A 518 -5.57 -16.19 -9.82
CA CYS A 518 -5.03 -16.31 -11.17
C CYS A 518 -6.17 -16.20 -12.18
N SER A 519 -6.00 -15.37 -13.21
CA SER A 519 -6.98 -15.18 -14.27
C SER A 519 -7.34 -16.52 -14.94
N GLY A 520 -8.61 -16.71 -15.26
CA GLY A 520 -9.21 -17.91 -15.84
C GLY A 520 -9.34 -19.11 -14.89
N LYS A 521 -8.66 -19.09 -13.74
CA LYS A 521 -8.55 -20.23 -12.82
C LYS A 521 -9.19 -19.96 -11.47
N THR A 522 -8.59 -19.10 -10.66
CA THR A 522 -8.95 -18.88 -9.25
C THR A 522 -9.39 -17.45 -8.94
N ALA A 523 -9.29 -16.51 -9.89
CA ALA A 523 -9.77 -15.14 -9.74
C ALA A 523 -11.29 -15.05 -9.96
N GLY A 524 -12.07 -15.55 -9.01
CA GLY A 524 -13.52 -15.72 -9.13
C GLY A 524 -14.36 -14.45 -8.94
N GLY A 525 -13.80 -13.41 -8.34
CA GLY A 525 -14.51 -12.17 -8.00
C GLY A 525 -15.44 -12.34 -6.79
N PRO A 526 -16.37 -11.38 -6.53
CA PRO A 526 -17.19 -11.35 -5.32
C PRO A 526 -18.49 -12.18 -5.41
N PRO A 527 -19.08 -12.60 -4.28
CA PRO A 527 -20.18 -13.56 -4.26
C PRO A 527 -21.45 -13.03 -4.93
N LYS A 528 -21.83 -11.76 -4.74
CA LYS A 528 -23.09 -11.19 -5.28
C LYS A 528 -23.02 -10.84 -6.76
N LYS A 529 -21.89 -10.26 -7.22
CA LYS A 529 -21.74 -9.77 -8.60
C LYS A 529 -21.24 -10.88 -9.55
N SER A 530 -20.62 -11.93 -9.02
CA SER A 530 -19.89 -12.94 -9.80
C SER A 530 -20.20 -14.38 -9.36
N LEU A 531 -21.46 -14.69 -9.01
CA LEU A 531 -21.92 -16.04 -8.60
C LEU A 531 -21.43 -17.17 -9.51
N LYS A 532 -21.37 -16.94 -10.82
CA LYS A 532 -20.92 -17.95 -11.81
C LYS A 532 -19.46 -18.37 -11.63
N THR A 533 -18.63 -17.47 -11.11
CA THR A 533 -17.18 -17.67 -10.97
C THR A 533 -16.71 -17.66 -9.52
N PHE A 534 -17.56 -17.26 -8.56
CA PHE A 534 -17.21 -17.14 -7.15
C PHE A 534 -16.66 -18.44 -6.55
N SER A 535 -17.26 -19.59 -6.88
CA SER A 535 -16.82 -20.91 -6.40
C SER A 535 -15.40 -21.29 -6.86
N LYS A 536 -14.85 -20.58 -7.86
CA LYS A 536 -13.48 -20.77 -8.32
C LYS A 536 -12.44 -20.20 -7.36
N ASN A 537 -12.80 -19.20 -6.54
CA ASN A 537 -11.89 -18.63 -5.55
C ASN A 537 -11.31 -19.74 -4.65
N PRO A 538 -10.10 -19.54 -4.10
CA PRO A 538 -9.56 -20.42 -3.06
C PRO A 538 -10.54 -20.52 -1.89
N GLN A 539 -10.64 -21.68 -1.25
CA GLN A 539 -11.54 -21.93 -0.13
C GLN A 539 -10.72 -22.58 0.98
N TYR A 540 -10.88 -22.07 2.20
CA TYR A 540 -10.15 -22.52 3.38
C TYR A 540 -11.13 -22.99 4.43
N LEU A 541 -10.98 -24.22 4.86
CA LEU A 541 -11.82 -24.81 5.88
C LEU A 541 -11.21 -24.55 7.25
N ILE A 542 -12.04 -24.16 8.20
CA ILE A 542 -11.65 -24.08 9.61
C ILE A 542 -12.70 -24.78 10.47
N LYS A 543 -12.23 -25.43 11.53
CA LYS A 543 -13.07 -26.06 12.54
C LYS A 543 -12.72 -25.50 13.90
N LEU A 544 -13.72 -24.87 14.50
CA LEU A 544 -13.67 -24.36 15.87
C LEU A 544 -14.17 -25.44 16.80
N MET A 545 -13.29 -25.95 17.64
CA MET A 545 -13.61 -26.95 18.65
C MET A 545 -14.37 -26.29 19.80
N GLY A 546 -15.42 -26.93 20.29
CA GLY A 546 -16.17 -26.43 21.43
C GLY A 546 -15.44 -26.72 22.75
N ASP A 547 -15.46 -25.75 23.64
CA ASP A 547 -15.07 -25.93 25.03
C ASP A 547 -16.29 -26.39 25.87
N ALA A 548 -16.08 -26.74 27.15
CA ALA A 548 -17.12 -27.30 28.03
C ALA A 548 -18.42 -26.47 28.16
N ASN A 549 -18.40 -25.19 27.77
CA ASN A 549 -19.52 -24.26 27.86
C ASN A 549 -20.12 -23.85 26.50
N ASP A 550 -19.59 -24.33 25.36
CA ASP A 550 -19.99 -23.89 24.00
C ASP A 550 -20.02 -22.34 23.83
N GLU A 551 -19.06 -21.65 24.43
CA GLU A 551 -18.95 -20.19 24.34
C GLU A 551 -18.46 -19.73 22.94
N GLU A 552 -18.76 -18.47 22.59
CA GLU A 552 -18.25 -17.89 21.34
C GLU A 552 -16.74 -17.71 21.40
N HIS A 553 -16.05 -18.17 20.35
CA HIS A 553 -14.61 -17.94 20.18
C HIS A 553 -14.38 -16.62 19.43
N THR A 554 -13.34 -15.91 19.84
CA THR A 554 -12.87 -14.70 19.14
C THR A 554 -11.89 -15.10 18.05
N LEU A 555 -12.22 -14.75 16.80
CA LEU A 555 -11.31 -14.89 15.67
C LEU A 555 -10.92 -13.53 15.13
N ILE A 556 -9.66 -13.40 14.73
CA ILE A 556 -9.17 -12.28 13.95
C ILE A 556 -8.59 -12.84 12.66
N ILE A 557 -9.26 -12.53 11.54
CA ILE A 557 -8.88 -13.04 10.22
C ILE A 557 -8.31 -11.88 9.41
N GLY A 558 -7.13 -12.05 8.82
CA GLY A 558 -6.46 -11.06 7.98
C GLY A 558 -6.07 -11.65 6.63
N ILE A 559 -6.34 -10.91 5.56
CA ILE A 559 -5.88 -11.24 4.21
C ILE A 559 -5.00 -10.14 3.70
N LEU A 560 -3.76 -10.50 3.44
CA LEU A 560 -2.72 -9.61 2.95
C LEU A 560 -2.38 -9.94 1.50
N GLN A 561 -2.37 -8.94 0.63
CA GLN A 561 -1.87 -9.07 -0.76
C GLN A 561 -0.38 -8.72 -0.86
N LYS A 562 0.36 -9.48 -1.68
CA LYS A 562 1.83 -9.44 -1.71
C LYS A 562 2.39 -8.59 -2.85
N TYR A 563 3.58 -8.04 -2.61
CA TYR A 563 4.50 -7.41 -3.57
C TYR A 563 4.07 -6.07 -4.18
N ARG A 564 2.87 -5.58 -3.87
CA ARG A 564 2.32 -4.41 -4.57
C ARG A 564 3.03 -3.11 -4.22
N ARG A 565 3.51 -2.94 -2.98
CA ARG A 565 4.26 -1.74 -2.60
C ARG A 565 5.64 -1.75 -3.26
N GLU A 566 6.30 -2.89 -3.29
CA GLU A 566 7.59 -3.10 -3.94
C GLU A 566 7.51 -2.85 -5.46
N LEU A 567 6.39 -3.19 -6.07
CA LEU A 567 6.14 -3.03 -7.51
C LEU A 567 5.37 -1.74 -7.85
N LYS A 568 5.27 -0.78 -6.92
CA LYS A 568 4.62 0.51 -7.17
C LYS A 568 5.29 1.28 -8.31
N HIS A 569 6.59 1.08 -8.50
CA HIS A 569 7.35 1.64 -9.62
C HIS A 569 7.04 1.00 -10.98
N GLU A 570 6.42 -0.18 -10.99
CA GLU A 570 5.91 -0.87 -12.18
C GLU A 570 4.40 -0.61 -12.40
N ASP A 571 3.84 0.44 -11.77
CA ASP A 571 2.41 0.78 -11.80
C ASP A 571 1.47 -0.33 -11.28
N VAL A 572 1.96 -1.21 -10.40
CA VAL A 572 1.14 -2.26 -9.78
C VAL A 572 0.38 -1.69 -8.57
N GLU A 573 -0.88 -1.29 -8.77
CA GLU A 573 -1.73 -0.71 -7.71
C GLU A 573 -2.33 -1.75 -6.77
N THR A 574 -2.67 -1.35 -5.54
CA THR A 574 -3.32 -2.22 -4.54
C THR A 574 -4.75 -2.58 -4.94
N LEU A 575 -5.11 -3.88 -4.92
CA LEU A 575 -6.47 -4.31 -5.24
C LEU A 575 -7.41 -4.16 -4.04
N SER A 576 -8.69 -4.03 -4.36
CA SER A 576 -9.77 -4.15 -3.38
C SER A 576 -10.01 -5.64 -3.08
N ILE A 577 -9.52 -6.11 -1.94
CA ILE A 577 -9.64 -7.49 -1.48
C ILE A 577 -10.63 -7.62 -0.32
N LYS A 578 -11.25 -8.80 -0.18
CA LYS A 578 -12.24 -9.12 0.84
C LYS A 578 -12.26 -10.62 1.14
N PHE A 579 -13.02 -11.02 2.16
CA PHE A 579 -13.43 -12.40 2.38
C PHE A 579 -14.87 -12.54 2.84
N ALA A 580 -15.40 -13.74 2.64
CA ALA A 580 -16.67 -14.16 3.19
C ALA A 580 -16.51 -15.46 3.96
N ILE A 581 -17.32 -15.63 5.01
CA ILE A 581 -17.36 -16.81 5.86
C ILE A 581 -18.73 -17.45 5.73
N TYR A 582 -18.76 -18.76 5.55
CA TYR A 582 -19.96 -19.57 5.47
C TYR A 582 -19.92 -20.63 6.57
N LYS A 583 -21.03 -20.82 7.29
CA LYS A 583 -21.19 -21.95 8.22
C LYS A 583 -21.56 -23.20 7.44
N LEU A 584 -20.92 -24.33 7.74
CA LEU A 584 -21.25 -25.62 7.15
C LEU A 584 -22.12 -26.41 8.13
N GLU A 585 -23.20 -27.01 7.62
CA GLU A 585 -24.13 -27.82 8.43
C GLU A 585 -23.67 -29.29 8.54
N ASN A 586 -22.86 -29.75 7.57
CA ASN A 586 -22.30 -31.09 7.52
C ASN A 586 -20.78 -31.01 7.53
N ASN A 587 -20.11 -32.03 8.10
CA ASN A 587 -18.66 -32.22 7.99
C ASN A 587 -18.27 -32.62 6.56
N ASP A 588 -18.47 -31.73 5.60
CA ASP A 588 -18.12 -31.93 4.20
C ASP A 588 -16.80 -31.21 3.91
N ASP A 589 -15.77 -32.01 3.63
CA ASP A 589 -14.42 -31.52 3.32
C ASP A 589 -14.21 -31.28 1.81
N LYS A 590 -15.29 -31.38 1.01
CA LYS A 590 -15.23 -31.12 -0.43
C LYS A 590 -15.19 -29.62 -0.73
N LYS A 591 -14.62 -29.28 -1.89
CA LYS A 591 -14.70 -27.91 -2.42
C LYS A 591 -16.15 -27.56 -2.74
N MET A 592 -16.65 -26.48 -2.15
CA MET A 592 -18.01 -26.02 -2.36
C MET A 592 -18.21 -25.49 -3.78
N ASP A 593 -19.31 -25.91 -4.41
CA ASP A 593 -19.63 -25.61 -5.80
C ASP A 593 -20.50 -24.35 -5.93
N LYS A 594 -20.91 -24.06 -7.17
CA LYS A 594 -21.79 -22.92 -7.46
C LYS A 594 -23.15 -23.03 -6.77
N ASN A 595 -23.71 -24.23 -6.67
CA ASN A 595 -25.05 -24.45 -6.11
C ASN A 595 -25.07 -24.14 -4.60
N PHE A 596 -23.99 -24.45 -3.89
CA PHE A 596 -23.83 -24.09 -2.49
C PHE A 596 -23.92 -22.57 -2.29
N PHE A 597 -23.11 -21.78 -3.01
CA PHE A 597 -23.07 -20.32 -2.84
C PHE A 597 -24.34 -19.60 -3.32
N GLU A 598 -25.16 -20.24 -4.17
CA GLU A 598 -26.47 -19.71 -4.56
C GLU A 598 -27.54 -19.92 -3.50
N LYS A 599 -27.42 -20.97 -2.67
CA LYS A 599 -28.40 -21.31 -1.62
C LYS A 599 -28.01 -20.78 -0.24
N THR A 600 -26.72 -20.74 0.05
CA THR A 600 -26.19 -20.42 1.38
C THR A 600 -25.75 -18.96 1.43
N LYS A 601 -26.23 -18.23 2.42
CA LYS A 601 -25.77 -16.86 2.69
C LYS A 601 -24.52 -16.90 3.57
N PRO A 602 -23.55 -15.99 3.36
CA PRO A 602 -22.43 -15.87 4.28
C PRO A 602 -22.91 -15.44 5.65
N VAL A 603 -22.31 -16.02 6.71
CA VAL A 603 -22.50 -15.56 8.09
C VAL A 603 -21.75 -14.26 8.36
N PHE A 604 -20.69 -14.01 7.58
CA PHE A 604 -19.90 -12.79 7.65
C PHE A 604 -19.31 -12.47 6.27
N GLU A 605 -19.26 -11.19 5.92
CA GLU A 605 -18.52 -10.67 4.77
C GLU A 605 -17.71 -9.47 5.25
N SER A 606 -16.40 -9.44 4.96
CA SER A 606 -15.56 -8.32 5.37
C SER A 606 -15.97 -7.04 4.63
N ASP A 607 -16.07 -5.94 5.38
CA ASP A 607 -16.33 -4.62 4.81
C ASP A 607 -15.08 -4.01 4.18
N LEU A 608 -15.29 -3.12 3.20
CA LEU A 608 -14.21 -2.22 2.77
C LEU A 608 -14.14 -1.07 3.75
N ILE A 609 -13.04 -0.99 4.47
CA ILE A 609 -12.71 0.18 5.25
C ILE A 609 -12.54 1.36 4.27
N TYR A 610 -13.31 2.45 4.46
CA TYR A 610 -13.25 3.69 3.65
C TYR A 610 -13.41 3.58 2.12
N TYR A 611 -13.93 2.49 1.58
CA TYR A 611 -13.98 2.25 0.12
C TYR A 611 -12.59 2.35 -0.56
N ARG A 612 -11.51 2.12 0.18
CA ARG A 612 -10.13 2.16 -0.32
C ARG A 612 -9.53 0.76 -0.38
N SER A 613 -8.55 0.59 -1.26
CA SER A 613 -7.73 -0.63 -1.33
C SER A 613 -6.63 -0.59 -0.27
N PHE A 614 -6.58 -1.62 0.58
CA PHE A 614 -5.54 -1.79 1.62
C PHE A 614 -4.65 -2.98 1.30
N ARG A 615 -3.40 -2.94 1.82
CA ARG A 615 -2.47 -4.08 1.72
C ARG A 615 -3.02 -5.30 2.45
N GLU A 616 -3.56 -5.11 3.64
CA GLU A 616 -4.26 -6.13 4.42
C GLU A 616 -5.69 -5.69 4.72
N VAL A 617 -6.63 -6.64 4.61
CA VAL A 617 -8.00 -6.49 5.10
C VAL A 617 -8.20 -7.50 6.22
N SER A 618 -8.57 -7.02 7.40
CA SER A 618 -8.81 -7.85 8.56
C SER A 618 -10.14 -7.57 9.22
N SER A 619 -10.65 -8.55 9.97
CA SER A 619 -11.84 -8.38 10.78
C SER A 619 -11.79 -9.28 12.00
N ARG A 620 -12.24 -8.72 13.14
CA ARG A 620 -12.53 -9.45 14.36
C ARG A 620 -13.98 -9.90 14.37
N ILE A 621 -14.19 -11.17 14.63
CA ILE A 621 -15.49 -11.82 14.63
C ILE A 621 -15.62 -12.75 15.82
N HIS A 622 -16.86 -12.98 16.24
CA HIS A 622 -17.21 -13.97 17.26
C HIS A 622 -18.03 -15.05 16.61
N LEU A 623 -17.59 -16.31 16.76
CA LEU A 623 -18.26 -17.47 16.16
C LEU A 623 -18.44 -18.55 17.21
N LEU A 624 -19.60 -19.19 17.20
CA LEU A 624 -19.84 -20.41 17.97
C LEU A 624 -19.00 -21.58 17.41
N PRO A 625 -18.72 -22.60 18.23
CA PRO A 625 -18.10 -23.84 17.77
C PRO A 625 -18.79 -24.42 16.53
N GLY A 626 -17.99 -24.98 15.62
CA GLY A 626 -18.48 -25.52 14.36
C GLY A 626 -17.48 -25.39 13.20
N GLN A 627 -17.95 -25.81 12.03
CA GLN A 627 -17.15 -25.84 10.81
C GLN A 627 -17.52 -24.68 9.88
N TYR A 628 -16.51 -23.93 9.44
CA TYR A 628 -16.68 -22.73 8.63
C TYR A 628 -15.77 -22.74 7.41
N LEU A 629 -16.26 -22.15 6.33
CA LEU A 629 -15.53 -21.96 5.08
C LEU A 629 -15.19 -20.49 4.89
N ILE A 630 -13.91 -20.17 4.77
CA ILE A 630 -13.41 -18.83 4.46
C ILE A 630 -13.07 -18.78 2.96
N VAL A 631 -13.65 -17.81 2.26
CA VAL A 631 -13.42 -17.60 0.83
C VAL A 631 -12.85 -16.19 0.62
N PRO A 632 -11.53 -16.06 0.39
CA PRO A 632 -10.90 -14.80 0.01
C PRO A 632 -11.16 -14.46 -1.47
N PHE A 633 -11.48 -13.20 -1.77
CA PHE A 633 -11.77 -12.74 -3.13
C PHE A 633 -11.39 -11.27 -3.39
N THR A 634 -11.26 -10.91 -4.65
CA THR A 634 -11.10 -9.54 -5.16
C THR A 634 -12.45 -8.93 -5.57
N ASP A 635 -12.58 -7.60 -5.63
CA ASP A 635 -13.85 -6.94 -6.01
C ASP A 635 -14.27 -7.23 -7.45
N LYS A 636 -13.34 -7.61 -8.34
CA LYS A 636 -13.66 -8.05 -9.70
C LYS A 636 -13.06 -9.42 -10.02
N PRO A 637 -13.73 -10.22 -10.88
CA PRO A 637 -13.15 -11.44 -11.41
C PRO A 637 -11.95 -11.11 -12.28
N GLU A 638 -11.10 -12.11 -12.51
CA GLU A 638 -9.89 -12.00 -13.35
C GLU A 638 -8.78 -11.09 -12.79
N GLU A 639 -8.97 -10.46 -11.63
CA GLU A 639 -7.91 -9.71 -10.96
C GLU A 639 -6.89 -10.66 -10.33
N GLU A 640 -5.61 -10.45 -10.64
CA GLU A 640 -4.53 -11.34 -10.22
C GLU A 640 -3.76 -10.80 -9.01
N ALA A 641 -3.57 -11.63 -8.00
CA ALA A 641 -2.70 -11.31 -6.87
C ALA A 641 -2.24 -12.57 -6.13
N ASN A 642 -1.04 -12.51 -5.55
CA ASN A 642 -0.64 -13.44 -4.50
C ASN A 642 -1.10 -12.89 -3.16
N PHE A 643 -1.59 -13.76 -2.27
CA PHE A 643 -2.05 -13.36 -0.94
C PHE A 643 -1.58 -14.30 0.17
N MET A 644 -1.71 -13.83 1.39
CA MET A 644 -1.52 -14.55 2.65
C MET A 644 -2.79 -14.40 3.48
N LEU A 645 -3.36 -15.50 3.95
CA LEU A 645 -4.49 -15.54 4.88
C LEU A 645 -3.94 -15.92 6.25
N ARG A 646 -4.27 -15.15 7.28
CA ARG A 646 -3.90 -15.40 8.67
C ARG A 646 -5.14 -15.45 9.55
N ILE A 647 -5.16 -16.37 10.49
CA ILE A 647 -6.28 -16.60 11.40
C ILE A 647 -5.70 -16.71 12.80
N PHE A 648 -6.10 -15.78 13.67
CA PHE A 648 -5.79 -15.77 15.10
C PHE A 648 -7.06 -16.15 15.84
N SER A 649 -6.98 -17.15 16.72
CA SER A 649 -8.12 -17.66 17.49
C SER A 649 -7.75 -17.83 18.95
N ASP A 650 -8.67 -17.51 19.86
CA ASP A 650 -8.54 -17.86 21.28
C ASP A 650 -8.95 -19.30 21.60
N GLY A 651 -9.68 -19.97 20.70
CA GLY A 651 -10.00 -21.40 20.74
C GLY A 651 -9.08 -22.28 19.87
N ILE A 652 -9.14 -23.60 20.08
CA ILE A 652 -8.38 -24.59 19.29
C ILE A 652 -8.96 -24.68 17.88
N THR A 653 -8.17 -24.30 16.87
CA THR A 653 -8.52 -24.42 15.46
C THR A 653 -7.87 -25.65 14.80
N GLU A 654 -8.68 -26.57 14.29
CA GLU A 654 -8.26 -27.55 13.28
C GLU A 654 -8.49 -26.95 11.88
N SER A 655 -7.57 -27.21 10.96
CA SER A 655 -7.56 -26.59 9.62
C SER A 655 -7.03 -27.53 8.55
#